data_AF-B0EGR0-F1
#
_entry.id   AF-B0EGR0-F1
#
_cell.length_a   1.000
_cell.length_b   1.000
_cell.length_c   1.000
_cell.angle_alpha   90.00
_cell.angle_beta   90.00
_cell.angle_gamma   90.00
#
_symmetry.space_group_name_H-M   'P 1'
#
loop_
_entity.id
_entity.type
_entity.pdbx_description
1 polymer ?
#
loop_
_entity_poly.entity_id
_entity_poly.type
_entity_poly.pdbx_seq_one_letter_code
_entity_poly.pdbx_strand_id
1 'polypeptide(L)'
;MSNIKVRFFVNGQSLSVKPMTSQDNLKTAREKLKEKISDSQQFLTKEGDLIDISDEDSFTIGDIINESRIINIKETTDKTEVRIKLNDEIISTVQVDKKKKLSEIRKSNQNIPKSARFYTPENDIIEKEDEESFLLEDIINNDEIILKNEKEKTSEKNEKENILENDIVTVGICLNGKPLIKKQFSKNISLSDIRKELENVKNIPKDFVFEDQDRFKVLTDDEKTLKLSSILYDNKITITMEMSDTSLNDITLSDCSPCNTTVPVGSPCNIATPNTSLNNITDVPEQNVPIKGSKRLKNHEKGKLKIYLYPNERFNTIDESEAIAILVVGQTGSGKTTLLNSFVNALYGIKITDDFRYIIINEDNLEQSKDQSKSQTSEVSIYYIKRTKRTPPIKIIDTPGFGDSRGIAFDIEITRQIKEAFETKVLDLNAICFVAQSSNARLTANQKYIFGNIIDLFGKNVKENFIAMLTFCDGQDPQIINALQSNECIFSSIIPYIDKPWYLKFNNSAIYADNTEDEFTQMFWKLGMKSFDDFIKKLINLPRKSLDNSKEVLKRRERISVEIEGLRESLNNGLSKMEEIKQTYEIFYLNRDKVNNNQNFTYTVNVTVQKKNELEPGKYVTNCLKCNKTCHYPCHIKGDIKKGCACIGAKECCEVCGCHYTEHANSTYRWEYVTEARQKTAQEELQRYNEGKKGMASAENLLKKLEEEYTKIQMDCYDKQQEIIECINRLSEIALNDKINSSNEYLDLLIETEKEEKKTGYQERIKGYNQLKQANDIIEDIMKSSITKKSKQEIRAEFERKMSELKQGEKSTLGKFIQKVGNMFFW
;
A
#
# COMPACT_ATOMS: atom_id res chain seq x y z
N MET A 1 26.02 62.51 10.00
CA MET A 1 26.31 61.08 9.74
C MET A 1 26.84 60.94 8.32
N SER A 2 27.73 60.00 8.05
CA SER A 2 28.38 59.85 6.73
C SER A 2 27.57 58.92 5.82
N ASN A 3 27.14 59.42 4.66
CA ASN A 3 26.45 58.61 3.65
C ASN A 3 27.39 57.52 3.11
N ILE A 4 27.03 56.27 3.32
CA ILE A 4 27.72 55.11 2.78
C ILE A 4 27.09 54.73 1.43
N LYS A 5 27.93 54.45 0.43
CA LYS A 5 27.47 53.85 -0.83
C LYS A 5 27.20 52.36 -0.57
N VAL A 6 25.95 51.96 -0.67
CA VAL A 6 25.48 50.57 -0.48
C VAL A 6 25.14 49.98 -1.84
N ARG A 7 25.56 48.73 -2.08
CA ARG A 7 25.34 47.99 -3.33
C ARG A 7 24.23 46.97 -3.10
N PHE A 8 23.19 47.02 -3.91
CA PHE A 8 22.06 46.10 -3.84
C PHE A 8 22.16 45.06 -4.95
N PHE A 9 22.00 43.79 -4.59
CA PHE A 9 22.05 42.64 -5.50
C PHE A 9 20.75 41.86 -5.43
N VAL A 10 20.17 41.48 -6.57
CA VAL A 10 18.99 40.60 -6.66
C VAL A 10 19.43 39.25 -7.22
N ASN A 11 19.18 38.16 -6.51
CA ASN A 11 19.55 36.79 -6.91
C ASN A 11 21.03 36.68 -7.38
N GLY A 12 21.94 37.39 -6.72
CA GLY A 12 23.38 37.43 -7.04
C GLY A 12 23.79 38.41 -8.15
N GLN A 13 22.87 39.11 -8.82
CA GLN A 13 23.16 40.11 -9.86
C GLN A 13 23.10 41.55 -9.32
N SER A 14 24.06 42.40 -9.71
CA SER A 14 24.17 43.79 -9.23
C SER A 14 23.04 44.68 -9.78
N LEU A 15 22.09 45.06 -8.92
CA LEU A 15 20.92 45.87 -9.28
C LEU A 15 21.21 47.38 -9.32
N SER A 16 21.78 47.92 -8.23
CA SER A 16 22.11 49.35 -8.14
C SER A 16 23.07 49.68 -6.99
N VAL A 17 23.61 50.90 -7.00
CA VAL A 17 24.36 51.48 -5.88
C VAL A 17 23.69 52.78 -5.47
N LYS A 18 23.35 52.94 -4.19
CA LYS A 18 22.64 54.10 -3.63
C LYS A 18 23.33 54.61 -2.36
N PRO A 19 23.28 55.91 -2.05
CA PRO A 19 23.73 56.44 -0.76
C PRO A 19 22.66 56.21 0.32
N MET A 20 23.07 55.60 1.43
CA MET A 20 22.26 55.40 2.65
C MET A 20 23.05 55.87 3.88
N THR A 21 22.39 56.07 5.02
CA THR A 21 23.07 56.00 6.33
C THR A 21 22.97 54.59 6.92
N SER A 22 23.76 54.29 7.94
CA SER A 22 23.62 53.03 8.71
C SER A 22 22.44 53.03 9.69
N GLN A 23 21.58 54.06 9.66
CA GLN A 23 20.36 54.19 10.46
C GLN A 23 19.10 54.36 9.58
N ASP A 24 19.26 54.41 8.25
CA ASP A 24 18.13 54.22 7.33
C ASP A 24 17.56 52.81 7.57
N ASN A 25 16.24 52.67 7.64
CA ASN A 25 15.61 51.34 7.72
C ASN A 25 15.42 50.70 6.33
N LEU A 26 15.09 49.41 6.27
CA LEU A 26 14.99 48.70 5.00
C LEU A 26 13.82 49.20 4.14
N LYS A 27 12.74 49.67 4.77
CA LYS A 27 11.63 50.34 4.07
C LYS A 27 12.09 51.61 3.34
N THR A 28 12.90 52.43 4.00
CA THR A 28 13.58 53.60 3.38
C THR A 28 14.49 53.17 2.22
N ALA A 29 15.12 51.99 2.30
CA ALA A 29 15.90 51.43 1.21
C ALA A 29 15.00 50.96 0.04
N ARG A 30 13.87 50.29 0.33
CA ARG A 30 12.85 49.85 -0.65
C ARG A 30 12.25 51.02 -1.41
N GLU A 31 11.87 52.10 -0.74
CA GLU A 31 11.38 53.32 -1.40
C GLU A 31 12.41 53.90 -2.38
N LYS A 32 13.67 54.00 -1.96
CA LYS A 32 14.79 54.43 -2.82
C LYS A 32 15.11 53.45 -3.97
N LEU A 33 14.51 52.27 -3.99
CA LEU A 33 14.65 51.20 -4.99
C LEU A 33 13.35 50.86 -5.74
N LYS A 34 12.24 51.58 -5.49
CA LYS A 34 10.86 51.21 -5.91
C LYS A 34 10.63 51.03 -7.42
N GLU A 35 11.50 51.58 -8.27
CA GLU A 35 11.48 51.40 -9.73
C GLU A 35 12.34 50.19 -10.20
N LYS A 36 12.95 49.44 -9.28
CA LYS A 36 13.97 48.42 -9.55
C LYS A 36 13.83 47.11 -8.78
N ILE A 37 13.01 47.05 -7.74
CA ILE A 37 12.64 45.80 -7.04
C ILE A 37 11.12 45.65 -7.04
N SER A 38 10.66 44.40 -7.03
CA SER A 38 9.23 44.09 -6.90
C SER A 38 8.82 43.91 -5.44
N ASP A 39 7.52 43.96 -5.20
CA ASP A 39 6.93 43.65 -3.89
C ASP A 39 7.02 42.14 -3.54
N SER A 40 7.45 41.28 -4.48
CA SER A 40 7.75 39.85 -4.27
C SER A 40 9.24 39.53 -4.07
N GLN A 41 10.06 40.54 -3.79
CA GLN A 41 11.50 40.41 -3.53
C GLN A 41 11.78 40.90 -2.11
N GLN A 42 12.36 40.06 -1.26
CA GLN A 42 12.68 40.36 0.14
C GLN A 42 14.18 40.61 0.35
N PHE A 43 14.54 41.45 1.31
CA PHE A 43 15.93 41.64 1.73
C PHE A 43 16.44 40.40 2.47
N LEU A 44 17.77 40.20 2.43
CA LEU A 44 18.44 39.16 3.21
C LEU A 44 19.18 39.74 4.43
N THR A 45 19.26 38.94 5.50
CA THR A 45 20.19 39.15 6.62
C THR A 45 21.66 39.01 6.15
N LYS A 46 22.63 39.25 7.05
CA LYS A 46 24.05 38.98 6.75
C LYS A 46 24.31 37.48 6.56
N GLU A 47 23.50 36.68 7.23
CA GLU A 47 23.54 35.22 7.32
C GLU A 47 22.84 34.55 6.11
N GLY A 48 21.93 35.26 5.43
CA GLY A 48 21.23 34.80 4.23
C GLY A 48 19.76 34.41 4.45
N ASP A 49 19.21 34.70 5.62
CA ASP A 49 17.79 34.52 5.95
C ASP A 49 16.92 35.61 5.29
N LEU A 50 15.66 35.29 5.07
CA LEU A 50 14.66 36.20 4.51
C LEU A 50 14.12 37.16 5.56
N ILE A 51 14.01 38.45 5.22
CA ILE A 51 13.38 39.48 6.04
C ILE A 51 11.99 39.77 5.48
N ASP A 52 10.95 39.56 6.30
CA ASP A 52 9.58 39.84 5.90
C ASP A 52 9.38 41.35 5.64
N ILE A 53 8.50 41.66 4.69
CA ILE A 53 8.20 43.03 4.28
C ILE A 53 7.49 43.79 5.42
N SER A 54 6.77 43.08 6.31
CA SER A 54 6.23 43.65 7.55
C SER A 54 7.32 44.19 8.48
N ASP A 55 8.49 43.56 8.48
CA ASP A 55 9.56 43.79 9.46
C ASP A 55 10.63 44.76 8.95
N GLU A 56 10.52 45.24 7.71
CA GLU A 56 11.48 46.19 7.09
C GLU A 56 11.63 47.54 7.82
N ASP A 57 10.67 47.90 8.68
CA ASP A 57 10.80 49.06 9.58
C ASP A 57 11.68 48.77 10.80
N SER A 58 11.80 47.49 11.20
CA SER A 58 12.51 47.00 12.41
C SER A 58 14.00 46.76 12.19
N PHE A 59 14.45 46.66 10.94
CA PHE A 59 15.86 46.47 10.56
C PHE A 59 16.47 47.75 9.97
N THR A 60 17.69 48.09 10.39
CA THR A 60 18.48 49.16 9.74
C THR A 60 19.41 48.60 8.67
N ILE A 61 19.86 49.46 7.77
CA ILE A 61 20.98 49.20 6.86
C ILE A 61 22.21 48.66 7.64
N GLY A 62 22.50 49.17 8.84
CA GLY A 62 23.62 48.70 9.66
C GLY A 62 23.51 47.24 10.10
N ASP A 63 22.28 46.76 10.33
CA ASP A 63 22.02 45.41 10.82
C ASP A 63 22.25 44.34 9.76
N ILE A 64 22.04 44.66 8.47
CA ILE A 64 22.16 43.69 7.38
C ILE A 64 23.37 43.92 6.44
N ILE A 65 24.02 45.08 6.50
CA ILE A 65 25.13 45.39 5.58
C ILE A 65 26.45 44.75 6.05
N ASN A 66 27.13 44.03 5.15
CA ASN A 66 28.46 43.47 5.40
C ASN A 66 29.61 44.47 5.16
N GLU A 67 30.85 44.10 5.49
CA GLU A 67 32.04 44.95 5.33
C GLU A 67 32.23 45.44 3.87
N SER A 68 31.87 44.61 2.89
CA SER A 68 31.91 44.95 1.45
C SER A 68 30.86 45.96 1.00
N ARG A 69 29.97 46.37 1.90
CA ARG A 69 28.82 47.27 1.70
C ARG A 69 27.81 46.74 0.69
N ILE A 70 27.54 45.45 0.78
CA ILE A 70 26.55 44.73 -0.03
C ILE A 70 25.32 44.42 0.81
N ILE A 71 24.15 44.58 0.20
CA ILE A 71 22.86 44.04 0.64
C ILE A 71 22.35 43.13 -0.46
N ASN A 72 22.00 41.91 -0.09
CA ASN A 72 21.40 40.94 -0.99
C ASN A 72 19.88 40.97 -0.86
N ILE A 73 19.20 40.68 -1.96
CA ILE A 73 17.75 40.62 -2.13
C ILE A 73 17.46 39.31 -2.86
N LYS A 74 16.46 38.56 -2.39
CA LYS A 74 16.05 37.28 -2.97
C LYS A 74 14.61 37.38 -3.44
N GLU A 75 14.31 36.81 -4.60
CA GLU A 75 12.92 36.63 -5.01
C GLU A 75 12.31 35.48 -4.19
N THR A 76 11.23 35.79 -3.45
CA THR A 76 10.59 34.87 -2.51
C THR A 76 9.31 34.33 -3.10
N THR A 77 9.43 33.20 -3.78
CA THR A 77 8.33 32.70 -4.60
C THR A 77 8.18 31.18 -4.51
N ASP A 78 7.44 30.74 -3.50
CA ASP A 78 6.49 29.61 -3.68
C ASP A 78 5.28 30.11 -4.49
N LYS A 79 5.57 30.68 -5.68
CA LYS A 79 4.58 31.06 -6.70
C LYS A 79 3.94 29.77 -7.20
N THR A 80 2.83 29.41 -6.58
CA THR A 80 2.11 28.19 -6.93
C THR A 80 1.28 28.48 -8.18
N GLU A 81 1.26 27.56 -9.15
CA GLU A 81 0.44 27.71 -10.35
C GLU A 81 -1.00 27.29 -10.05
N VAL A 82 -1.83 28.26 -9.69
CA VAL A 82 -3.17 28.01 -9.16
C VAL A 82 -4.23 28.11 -10.26
N ARG A 83 -5.04 27.06 -10.38
CA ARG A 83 -6.10 26.90 -11.38
C ARG A 83 -7.43 27.36 -10.78
N ILE A 84 -7.89 28.52 -11.21
CA ILE A 84 -9.12 29.16 -10.73
C ILE A 84 -10.29 28.63 -11.54
N LYS A 85 -11.18 27.88 -10.87
CA LYS A 85 -12.42 27.33 -11.44
C LYS A 85 -13.61 28.21 -11.12
N LEU A 86 -14.51 28.41 -12.07
CA LEU A 86 -15.81 29.05 -11.87
C LEU A 86 -16.91 28.07 -12.30
N ASN A 87 -17.71 27.58 -11.34
CA ASN A 87 -18.64 26.47 -11.56
C ASN A 87 -17.92 25.28 -12.24
N ASP A 88 -16.80 24.88 -11.64
CA ASP A 88 -15.93 23.75 -12.02
C ASP A 88 -15.14 23.85 -13.35
N GLU A 89 -15.47 24.80 -14.25
CA GLU A 89 -14.64 25.15 -15.42
C GLU A 89 -13.44 26.04 -15.05
N ILE A 90 -12.23 25.75 -15.55
CA ILE A 90 -11.03 26.57 -15.31
C ILE A 90 -11.10 27.85 -16.15
N ILE A 91 -11.35 28.99 -15.50
CA ILE A 91 -11.43 30.31 -16.15
C ILE A 91 -10.09 31.06 -16.19
N SER A 92 -9.12 30.65 -15.37
CA SER A 92 -7.80 31.26 -15.31
C SER A 92 -6.80 30.35 -14.61
N THR A 93 -5.55 30.37 -15.05
CA THR A 93 -4.42 29.79 -14.33
C THR A 93 -3.44 30.91 -14.02
N VAL A 94 -3.05 31.08 -12.77
CA VAL A 94 -2.23 32.20 -12.30
C VAL A 94 -1.16 31.74 -11.33
N GLN A 95 0.07 32.21 -11.49
CA GLN A 95 1.11 32.05 -10.48
C GLN A 95 0.90 33.08 -9.36
N VAL A 96 0.62 32.60 -8.15
CA VAL A 96 0.26 33.43 -6.99
C VAL A 96 1.01 32.96 -5.75
N ASP A 97 1.36 33.91 -4.88
CA ASP A 97 1.90 33.65 -3.55
C ASP A 97 0.79 33.10 -2.62
N LYS A 98 1.07 31.99 -1.92
CA LYS A 98 0.14 31.34 -0.97
C LYS A 98 -0.33 32.27 0.16
N LYS A 99 0.46 33.28 0.52
CA LYS A 99 0.09 34.29 1.52
C LYS A 99 -0.70 35.48 0.98
N LYS A 100 -1.08 35.47 -0.31
CA LYS A 100 -1.83 36.59 -0.91
C LYS A 100 -3.31 36.55 -0.51
N LYS A 101 -3.87 37.71 -0.15
CA LYS A 101 -5.29 37.88 0.18
C LYS A 101 -6.23 37.64 -0.99
N LEU A 102 -7.41 37.07 -0.73
CA LEU A 102 -8.40 36.77 -1.77
C LEU A 102 -8.88 38.03 -2.51
N SER A 103 -9.09 39.14 -1.79
CA SER A 103 -9.51 40.41 -2.40
C SER A 103 -8.46 40.94 -3.39
N GLU A 104 -7.17 40.72 -3.14
CA GLU A 104 -6.11 41.09 -4.07
C GLU A 104 -6.00 40.15 -5.27
N ILE A 105 -6.27 38.85 -5.08
CA ILE A 105 -6.40 37.90 -6.19
C ILE A 105 -7.52 38.36 -7.12
N ARG A 106 -8.71 38.68 -6.58
CA ARG A 106 -9.83 39.25 -7.35
C ARG A 106 -9.49 40.59 -8.02
N LYS A 107 -8.80 41.51 -7.33
CA LYS A 107 -8.35 42.79 -7.91
C LYS A 107 -7.34 42.59 -9.05
N SER A 108 -6.52 41.54 -8.99
CA SER A 108 -5.47 41.25 -9.98
C SER A 108 -5.90 40.35 -11.15
N ASN A 109 -6.99 39.57 -11.03
CA ASN A 109 -7.45 38.66 -12.08
C ASN A 109 -8.79 39.10 -12.68
N GLN A 110 -8.74 39.71 -13.85
CA GLN A 110 -9.91 40.25 -14.56
C GLN A 110 -10.90 39.20 -15.06
N ASN A 111 -10.51 37.91 -15.10
CA ASN A 111 -11.41 36.82 -15.52
C ASN A 111 -12.44 36.46 -14.43
N ILE A 112 -12.26 36.89 -13.17
CA ILE A 112 -13.15 36.60 -12.05
C ILE A 112 -14.38 37.53 -12.10
N PRO A 113 -15.62 37.03 -12.31
CA PRO A 113 -16.80 37.88 -12.36
C PRO A 113 -17.09 38.57 -11.03
N LYS A 114 -17.65 39.79 -11.09
CA LYS A 114 -18.11 40.53 -9.90
C LYS A 114 -19.24 39.82 -9.14
N SER A 115 -19.95 38.90 -9.79
CA SER A 115 -20.98 38.01 -9.25
C SER A 115 -20.44 36.74 -8.60
N ALA A 116 -19.16 36.39 -8.82
CA ALA A 116 -18.58 35.17 -8.29
C ALA A 116 -18.17 35.32 -6.82
N ARG A 117 -18.32 34.27 -6.01
CA ARG A 117 -17.84 34.15 -4.61
C ARG A 117 -16.78 33.06 -4.50
N PHE A 118 -15.79 33.26 -3.65
CA PHE A 118 -14.83 32.21 -3.27
C PHE A 118 -15.48 31.20 -2.32
N TYR A 119 -14.96 29.98 -2.33
CA TYR A 119 -15.40 28.89 -1.46
C TYR A 119 -14.23 28.31 -0.66
N THR A 120 -14.50 27.86 0.56
CA THR A 120 -13.56 27.10 1.39
C THR A 120 -13.36 25.68 0.81
N PRO A 121 -12.34 24.91 1.25
CA PRO A 121 -12.20 23.50 0.84
C PRO A 121 -13.34 22.62 1.34
N GLU A 122 -14.04 23.08 2.40
CA GLU A 122 -15.23 22.48 3.01
C GLU A 122 -16.54 22.92 2.31
N ASN A 123 -16.42 23.77 1.29
CA ASN A 123 -17.47 24.22 0.36
C ASN A 123 -18.42 25.30 0.90
N ASP A 124 -18.01 26.05 1.93
CA ASP A 124 -18.70 27.24 2.46
C ASP A 124 -18.44 28.49 1.60
N ILE A 125 -19.36 29.46 1.65
CA ILE A 125 -19.25 30.75 0.93
C ILE A 125 -18.40 31.73 1.75
N ILE A 126 -17.43 32.37 1.09
CA ILE A 126 -16.75 33.55 1.61
C ILE A 126 -17.48 34.81 1.11
N GLU A 127 -17.91 35.66 2.03
CA GLU A 127 -18.53 36.94 1.70
C GLU A 127 -17.50 37.98 1.24
N LYS A 128 -17.87 38.91 0.36
CA LYS A 128 -16.94 39.89 -0.26
C LYS A 128 -16.31 40.83 0.75
N GLU A 129 -16.96 41.03 1.89
CA GLU A 129 -16.48 41.83 3.00
C GLU A 129 -15.38 41.09 3.78
N ASP A 130 -15.38 39.75 3.75
CA ASP A 130 -14.38 38.86 4.36
C ASP A 130 -13.24 38.49 3.40
N GLU A 131 -13.31 38.78 2.09
CA GLU A 131 -12.19 38.54 1.16
C GLU A 131 -10.89 39.30 1.52
N GLU A 132 -10.97 40.29 2.41
CA GLU A 132 -9.82 41.01 2.99
C GLU A 132 -9.21 40.30 4.22
N SER A 133 -9.89 39.31 4.83
CA SER A 133 -9.41 38.57 6.01
C SER A 133 -8.82 37.19 5.68
N PHE A 134 -9.29 36.53 4.62
CA PHE A 134 -8.78 35.24 4.14
C PHE A 134 -7.53 35.36 3.23
N LEU A 135 -6.61 34.40 3.38
CA LEU A 135 -5.45 34.17 2.51
C LEU A 135 -5.75 33.07 1.47
N LEU A 136 -4.89 32.94 0.47
CA LEU A 136 -4.96 31.86 -0.51
C LEU A 136 -4.70 30.48 0.12
N GLU A 137 -3.77 30.38 1.07
CA GLU A 137 -3.47 29.13 1.78
C GLU A 137 -4.64 28.57 2.61
N ASP A 138 -5.62 29.40 2.97
CA ASP A 138 -6.83 28.98 3.67
C ASP A 138 -7.84 28.23 2.78
N ILE A 139 -7.75 28.38 1.44
CA ILE A 139 -8.74 27.85 0.48
C ILE A 139 -8.18 26.99 -0.66
N ILE A 140 -6.87 27.01 -0.88
CA ILE A 140 -6.25 26.28 -2.00
C ILE A 140 -6.26 24.77 -1.74
N ASN A 141 -6.76 23.99 -2.71
CA ASN A 141 -6.84 22.53 -2.61
C ASN A 141 -6.36 21.90 -3.92
N ASN A 142 -5.30 21.07 -3.87
CA ASN A 142 -4.64 20.47 -5.05
C ASN A 142 -4.32 21.49 -6.16
N ASP A 143 -3.83 22.67 -5.77
CA ASP A 143 -3.52 23.82 -6.62
C ASP A 143 -4.74 24.36 -7.42
N GLU A 144 -5.95 24.21 -6.86
CA GLU A 144 -7.20 24.77 -7.40
C GLU A 144 -7.87 25.74 -6.40
N ILE A 145 -8.61 26.71 -6.94
CA ILE A 145 -9.56 27.57 -6.20
C ILE A 145 -10.94 27.41 -6.82
N ILE A 146 -11.98 27.29 -5.99
CA ILE A 146 -13.38 27.21 -6.44
C ILE A 146 -14.08 28.56 -6.28
N LEU A 147 -14.67 29.03 -7.38
CA LEU A 147 -15.61 30.14 -7.44
C LEU A 147 -16.99 29.64 -7.91
N LYS A 148 -18.07 30.26 -7.44
CA LYS A 148 -19.42 30.09 -8.03
C LYS A 148 -20.17 31.42 -8.06
N ASN A 149 -21.07 31.61 -9.03
CA ASN A 149 -21.87 32.85 -9.13
C ASN A 149 -22.99 32.92 -8.09
N GLU A 150 -23.26 34.13 -7.59
CA GLU A 150 -24.49 34.46 -6.87
C GLU A 150 -25.72 34.21 -7.77
N LYS A 151 -26.50 33.17 -7.47
CA LYS A 151 -27.85 33.00 -7.99
C LYS A 151 -28.78 33.98 -7.26
N GLU A 152 -29.67 34.65 -8.00
CA GLU A 152 -30.59 35.66 -7.42
C GLU A 152 -31.52 35.03 -6.38
N LYS A 153 -31.86 35.79 -5.33
CA LYS A 153 -32.70 35.31 -4.21
C LYS A 153 -34.18 35.25 -4.60
N THR A 154 -34.61 34.13 -5.18
CA THR A 154 -36.03 33.76 -5.31
C THR A 154 -36.31 32.33 -4.82
N SER A 155 -36.92 32.25 -3.62
CA SER A 155 -37.72 31.13 -3.11
C SER A 155 -37.14 29.71 -3.16
N GLU A 156 -36.51 29.29 -2.06
CA GLU A 156 -36.90 28.08 -1.30
C GLU A 156 -37.42 26.87 -2.10
N LYS A 157 -36.53 26.18 -2.82
CA LYS A 157 -36.73 24.77 -3.26
C LYS A 157 -35.50 24.06 -3.82
N ASN A 158 -34.52 24.81 -4.34
CA ASN A 158 -33.50 24.25 -5.24
C ASN A 158 -32.26 23.66 -4.55
N GLU A 159 -32.42 23.09 -3.35
CA GLU A 159 -31.41 22.25 -2.67
C GLU A 159 -31.16 20.88 -3.34
N LYS A 160 -31.78 20.60 -4.49
CA LYS A 160 -31.84 19.26 -5.08
C LYS A 160 -31.21 19.08 -6.47
N GLU A 161 -30.77 20.15 -7.14
CA GLU A 161 -30.44 20.07 -8.58
C GLU A 161 -28.94 20.10 -8.91
N ASN A 162 -28.08 20.62 -8.03
CA ASN A 162 -26.62 20.66 -8.27
C ASN A 162 -25.85 19.41 -7.77
N ILE A 163 -26.55 18.30 -7.49
CA ILE A 163 -25.96 16.96 -7.24
C ILE A 163 -25.78 16.17 -8.55
N LEU A 164 -26.32 16.67 -9.68
CA LEU A 164 -26.82 15.82 -10.76
C LEU A 164 -25.92 15.60 -11.99
N GLU A 165 -24.61 15.86 -11.95
CA GLU A 165 -23.72 15.55 -13.11
C GLU A 165 -22.82 14.32 -12.91
N ASN A 166 -22.42 13.98 -11.68
CA ASN A 166 -21.70 12.72 -11.39
C ASN A 166 -22.61 11.48 -11.29
N ASP A 167 -23.91 11.66 -11.50
CA ASP A 167 -24.93 10.65 -11.29
C ASP A 167 -25.78 10.30 -12.52
N ILE A 168 -25.46 10.86 -13.70
CA ILE A 168 -26.10 10.50 -14.97
C ILE A 168 -25.50 9.21 -15.53
N VAL A 169 -26.35 8.24 -15.83
CA VAL A 169 -26.01 6.94 -16.43
C VAL A 169 -26.72 6.76 -17.77
N THR A 170 -26.03 6.17 -18.75
CA THR A 170 -26.63 5.80 -20.04
C THR A 170 -27.22 4.40 -19.92
N VAL A 171 -28.54 4.31 -19.78
CA VAL A 171 -29.28 3.06 -19.56
C VAL A 171 -29.72 2.45 -20.89
N GLY A 172 -29.47 1.16 -21.07
CA GLY A 172 -30.05 0.34 -22.15
C GLY A 172 -31.40 -0.23 -21.75
N ILE A 173 -32.47 0.15 -22.44
CA ILE A 173 -33.84 -0.30 -22.16
C ILE A 173 -34.13 -1.52 -23.03
N CYS A 174 -34.56 -2.61 -22.41
CA CYS A 174 -34.82 -3.89 -23.07
C CYS A 174 -36.30 -4.26 -22.96
N LEU A 175 -36.98 -4.50 -24.08
CA LEU A 175 -38.36 -4.96 -24.11
C LEU A 175 -38.38 -6.49 -24.24
N ASN A 176 -38.98 -7.21 -23.28
CA ASN A 176 -38.97 -8.68 -23.22
C ASN A 176 -37.54 -9.26 -23.35
N GLY A 177 -36.58 -8.63 -22.67
CA GLY A 177 -35.16 -8.99 -22.70
C GLY A 177 -34.39 -8.63 -23.99
N LYS A 178 -35.04 -8.06 -25.01
CA LYS A 178 -34.39 -7.62 -26.26
C LYS A 178 -34.02 -6.13 -26.18
N PRO A 179 -32.76 -5.73 -26.42
CA PRO A 179 -32.36 -4.32 -26.42
C PRO A 179 -33.17 -3.50 -27.42
N LEU A 180 -33.74 -2.38 -26.97
CA LEU A 180 -34.62 -1.52 -27.77
C LEU A 180 -33.96 -0.16 -28.06
N ILE A 181 -33.57 0.56 -27.00
CA ILE A 181 -32.98 1.91 -27.08
C ILE A 181 -31.94 2.10 -25.96
N LYS A 182 -31.14 3.18 -26.06
CA LYS A 182 -30.36 3.72 -24.94
C LYS A 182 -30.84 5.13 -24.61
N LYS A 183 -30.94 5.47 -23.33
CA LYS A 183 -31.36 6.80 -22.85
C LYS A 183 -30.60 7.17 -21.57
N GLN A 184 -30.34 8.46 -21.36
CA GLN A 184 -29.64 8.94 -20.17
C GLN A 184 -30.61 9.33 -19.06
N PHE A 185 -30.30 8.94 -17.84
CA PHE A 185 -31.08 9.20 -16.63
C PHE A 185 -30.16 9.41 -15.43
N SER A 186 -30.58 10.17 -14.41
CA SER A 186 -29.90 10.13 -13.11
C SER A 186 -30.15 8.79 -12.41
N LYS A 187 -29.13 8.18 -11.78
CA LYS A 187 -29.27 6.97 -10.92
C LYS A 187 -30.35 7.13 -9.83
N ASN A 188 -30.64 8.37 -9.43
CA ASN A 188 -31.54 8.72 -8.35
C ASN A 188 -32.99 9.07 -8.78
N ILE A 189 -33.31 9.03 -10.08
CA ILE A 189 -34.68 9.29 -10.61
C ILE A 189 -35.67 8.21 -10.15
N SER A 190 -36.96 8.55 -10.00
CA SER A 190 -38.02 7.57 -9.71
C SER A 190 -38.38 6.74 -10.96
N LEU A 191 -38.87 5.52 -10.75
CA LEU A 191 -39.37 4.69 -11.86
C LEU A 191 -40.61 5.33 -12.51
N SER A 192 -41.45 6.02 -11.73
CA SER A 192 -42.64 6.71 -12.25
C SER A 192 -42.31 7.89 -13.17
N ASP A 193 -41.13 8.51 -13.01
CA ASP A 193 -40.66 9.57 -13.90
C ASP A 193 -40.00 9.00 -15.16
N ILE A 194 -39.23 7.90 -15.02
CA ILE A 194 -38.79 7.10 -16.18
C ILE A 194 -40.00 6.66 -17.01
N ARG A 195 -41.09 6.20 -16.39
CA ARG A 195 -42.30 5.77 -17.10
C ARG A 195 -42.83 6.84 -18.03
N LYS A 196 -43.06 8.07 -17.52
CA LYS A 196 -43.48 9.23 -18.33
C LYS A 196 -42.50 9.51 -19.47
N GLU A 197 -41.20 9.35 -19.20
CA GLU A 197 -40.13 9.52 -20.20
C GLU A 197 -40.03 8.38 -21.24
N LEU A 198 -40.68 7.23 -21.03
CA LEU A 198 -40.72 6.09 -21.96
C LEU A 198 -42.05 5.96 -22.71
N GLU A 199 -43.18 6.30 -22.09
CA GLU A 199 -44.51 6.39 -22.74
C GLU A 199 -44.55 7.37 -23.92
N ASN A 200 -43.60 8.31 -23.95
CA ASN A 200 -43.40 9.30 -25.02
C ASN A 200 -42.43 8.82 -26.12
N VAL A 201 -41.80 7.65 -26.00
CA VAL A 201 -40.85 7.12 -26.99
C VAL A 201 -41.55 6.18 -27.97
N LYS A 202 -41.41 6.45 -29.26
CA LYS A 202 -41.91 5.57 -30.32
C LYS A 202 -41.29 4.18 -30.18
N ASN A 203 -42.12 3.14 -30.34
CA ASN A 203 -41.79 1.72 -30.22
C ASN A 203 -41.71 1.16 -28.77
N ILE A 204 -42.10 1.93 -27.75
CA ILE A 204 -42.42 1.40 -26.40
C ILE A 204 -43.95 1.30 -26.26
N PRO A 205 -44.53 0.16 -25.81
CA PRO A 205 -45.94 0.05 -25.43
C PRO A 205 -46.27 1.01 -24.27
N LYS A 206 -47.54 1.35 -24.01
CA LYS A 206 -47.89 2.23 -22.86
C LYS A 206 -48.19 1.44 -21.58
N ASP A 207 -48.62 0.22 -21.79
CA ASP A 207 -49.03 -0.87 -20.90
C ASP A 207 -47.86 -1.78 -20.49
N PHE A 208 -46.64 -1.24 -20.47
CA PHE A 208 -45.46 -1.96 -19.99
C PHE A 208 -45.36 -1.92 -18.46
N VAL A 209 -44.62 -2.86 -17.89
CA VAL A 209 -44.26 -2.96 -16.47
C VAL A 209 -42.74 -3.11 -16.37
N PHE A 210 -42.11 -2.54 -15.34
CA PHE A 210 -40.68 -2.75 -15.08
C PHE A 210 -40.43 -4.11 -14.42
N GLU A 211 -39.31 -4.75 -14.75
CA GLU A 211 -38.81 -5.92 -14.06
C GLU A 211 -37.58 -5.57 -13.22
N ASP A 212 -37.49 -6.17 -12.02
CA ASP A 212 -36.31 -6.07 -11.16
C ASP A 212 -35.19 -7.05 -11.56
N GLN A 213 -34.14 -7.15 -10.74
CA GLN A 213 -32.97 -7.98 -11.03
C GLN A 213 -33.27 -9.50 -11.00
N ASP A 214 -34.29 -9.93 -10.26
CA ASP A 214 -34.77 -11.32 -10.18
C ASP A 214 -35.95 -11.59 -11.16
N ARG A 215 -36.34 -10.56 -11.94
CA ARG A 215 -37.48 -10.51 -12.87
C ARG A 215 -38.87 -10.55 -12.23
N PHE A 216 -39.02 -10.08 -11.00
CA PHE A 216 -40.36 -9.77 -10.49
C PHE A 216 -40.86 -8.47 -11.11
N LYS A 217 -42.17 -8.43 -11.40
CA LYS A 217 -42.85 -7.22 -11.89
C LYS A 217 -42.97 -6.20 -10.77
N VAL A 218 -42.47 -4.99 -11.01
CA VAL A 218 -42.67 -3.84 -10.11
C VAL A 218 -44.13 -3.38 -10.20
N LEU A 219 -44.80 -3.23 -9.05
CA LEU A 219 -46.17 -2.73 -9.02
C LEU A 219 -46.20 -1.20 -9.25
N THR A 220 -47.20 -0.73 -10.01
CA THR A 220 -47.30 0.68 -10.44
C THR A 220 -47.38 1.69 -9.29
N ASP A 221 -47.87 1.28 -8.11
CA ASP A 221 -47.89 2.13 -6.92
C ASP A 221 -46.49 2.32 -6.29
N ASP A 222 -45.63 1.30 -6.36
CA ASP A 222 -44.27 1.34 -5.83
C ASP A 222 -43.32 2.17 -6.69
N GLU A 223 -43.60 2.36 -7.98
CA GLU A 223 -42.77 3.11 -8.93
C GLU A 223 -42.48 4.57 -8.52
N LYS A 224 -43.31 5.15 -7.64
CA LYS A 224 -43.10 6.51 -7.08
C LYS A 224 -42.07 6.54 -5.95
N THR A 225 -41.81 5.40 -5.32
CA THR A 225 -40.90 5.25 -4.18
C THR A 225 -39.57 4.60 -4.58
N LEU A 226 -39.63 3.65 -5.52
CA LEU A 226 -38.48 2.99 -6.09
C LEU A 226 -37.73 3.90 -7.08
N LYS A 227 -36.40 3.71 -7.13
CA LYS A 227 -35.49 4.47 -7.99
C LYS A 227 -34.92 3.61 -9.10
N LEU A 228 -34.35 4.25 -10.12
CA LEU A 228 -33.59 3.57 -11.17
C LEU A 228 -32.54 2.60 -10.59
N SER A 229 -31.78 3.04 -9.58
CA SER A 229 -30.78 2.21 -8.91
C SER A 229 -31.31 0.93 -8.25
N SER A 230 -32.62 0.81 -8.02
CA SER A 230 -33.27 -0.41 -7.49
C SER A 230 -33.41 -1.53 -8.54
N ILE A 231 -33.45 -1.20 -9.84
CA ILE A 231 -33.62 -2.19 -10.93
C ILE A 231 -32.50 -2.15 -11.99
N LEU A 232 -31.60 -1.15 -11.93
CA LEU A 232 -30.50 -0.99 -12.87
C LEU A 232 -29.44 -2.08 -12.69
N TYR A 233 -29.20 -2.88 -13.74
CA TYR A 233 -28.17 -3.92 -13.76
C TYR A 233 -27.41 -3.90 -15.09
N ASP A 234 -26.07 -3.96 -15.06
CA ASP A 234 -25.19 -3.80 -16.25
C ASP A 234 -25.58 -2.59 -17.13
N ASN A 235 -25.88 -1.46 -16.48
CA ASN A 235 -26.44 -0.24 -17.08
C ASN A 235 -27.67 -0.50 -17.99
N LYS A 236 -28.53 -1.45 -17.64
CA LYS A 236 -29.77 -1.78 -18.35
C LYS A 236 -30.96 -1.90 -17.40
N ILE A 237 -32.16 -1.74 -17.94
CA ILE A 237 -33.44 -2.09 -17.30
C ILE A 237 -34.29 -2.89 -18.28
N THR A 238 -35.09 -3.82 -17.75
CA THR A 238 -36.02 -4.63 -18.53
C THR A 238 -37.44 -4.13 -18.30
N ILE A 239 -38.21 -4.06 -19.38
CA ILE A 239 -39.65 -3.81 -19.38
C ILE A 239 -40.36 -4.93 -20.13
N THR A 240 -41.54 -5.33 -19.66
CA THR A 240 -42.39 -6.36 -20.28
C THR A 240 -43.84 -5.91 -20.32
N MET A 241 -44.67 -6.55 -21.16
CA MET A 241 -46.09 -6.19 -21.27
C MET A 241 -46.94 -6.93 -20.23
N GLU A 242 -48.06 -6.33 -19.83
CA GLU A 242 -49.14 -7.11 -19.23
C GLU A 242 -49.87 -7.92 -20.31
N MET A 243 -49.54 -9.21 -20.38
CA MET A 243 -50.49 -10.20 -20.88
C MET A 243 -51.70 -10.17 -19.94
N SER A 244 -52.83 -9.64 -20.42
CA SER A 244 -54.10 -9.73 -19.72
C SER A 244 -54.64 -11.15 -19.79
N ASP A 245 -54.41 -11.94 -18.73
CA ASP A 245 -54.97 -13.28 -18.58
C ASP A 245 -56.50 -13.22 -18.57
N THR A 246 -57.07 -13.34 -19.76
CA THR A 246 -58.51 -13.34 -20.00
C THR A 246 -58.87 -14.57 -20.84
N SER A 247 -59.59 -15.49 -20.21
CA SER A 247 -60.11 -16.76 -20.76
C SER A 247 -59.09 -17.78 -21.28
N LEU A 248 -59.10 -18.97 -20.65
CA LEU A 248 -59.05 -20.21 -21.44
C LEU A 248 -60.28 -20.23 -22.36
N ASN A 249 -60.10 -20.50 -23.65
CA ASN A 249 -60.66 -21.69 -24.32
C ASN A 249 -60.41 -21.71 -25.84
N ASP A 250 -59.94 -22.88 -26.31
CA ASP A 250 -60.25 -23.53 -27.59
C ASP A 250 -59.84 -22.95 -28.98
N ILE A 251 -59.86 -23.88 -29.94
CA ILE A 251 -59.81 -23.73 -31.42
C ILE A 251 -58.43 -23.47 -32.04
N THR A 252 -57.69 -24.58 -32.17
CA THR A 252 -57.09 -25.14 -33.40
C THR A 252 -57.19 -24.38 -34.75
N LEU A 253 -56.17 -24.60 -35.61
CA LEU A 253 -56.15 -24.39 -37.09
C LEU A 253 -56.10 -22.89 -37.53
N SER A 254 -55.51 -22.49 -38.67
CA SER A 254 -54.70 -23.20 -39.70
C SER A 254 -53.97 -22.20 -40.63
N ASP A 255 -52.99 -22.72 -41.38
CA ASP A 255 -52.62 -22.35 -42.76
C ASP A 255 -51.93 -21.01 -43.17
N CYS A 256 -50.94 -21.22 -44.05
CA CYS A 256 -50.54 -20.44 -45.23
C CYS A 256 -49.58 -19.24 -45.18
N SER A 257 -48.54 -19.39 -46.02
CA SER A 257 -47.54 -18.43 -46.54
C SER A 257 -48.13 -17.55 -47.68
N PRO A 258 -47.37 -16.75 -48.49
CA PRO A 258 -45.91 -16.52 -48.58
C PRO A 258 -45.52 -15.02 -48.59
N CYS A 259 -44.28 -14.63 -48.93
CA CYS A 259 -43.86 -14.24 -50.30
C CYS A 259 -42.32 -14.08 -50.45
N ASN A 260 -41.81 -14.09 -51.69
CA ASN A 260 -40.38 -14.17 -52.06
C ASN A 260 -39.75 -12.83 -52.48
N THR A 261 -38.40 -12.76 -52.46
CA THR A 261 -37.61 -12.06 -53.51
C THR A 261 -36.23 -12.72 -53.76
N THR A 262 -35.75 -12.67 -55.01
CA THR A 262 -34.53 -13.35 -55.57
C THR A 262 -34.00 -12.53 -56.79
N VAL A 263 -32.87 -12.71 -57.48
CA VAL A 263 -31.71 -13.66 -57.59
C VAL A 263 -30.57 -12.86 -58.33
N PRO A 264 -29.23 -13.14 -58.30
CA PRO A 264 -28.49 -14.42 -58.48
C PRO A 264 -27.47 -14.70 -57.32
N VAL A 265 -26.59 -15.73 -57.24
CA VAL A 265 -26.00 -16.78 -58.12
C VAL A 265 -24.65 -16.43 -58.80
N GLY A 266 -23.62 -17.28 -58.62
CA GLY A 266 -22.23 -17.02 -59.08
C GLY A 266 -21.21 -18.19 -59.06
N SER A 267 -21.63 -19.40 -59.46
CA SER A 267 -20.77 -20.56 -59.85
C SER A 267 -19.84 -21.26 -58.82
N PRO A 268 -19.43 -22.54 -59.06
CA PRO A 268 -18.77 -23.41 -58.06
C PRO A 268 -17.31 -23.78 -58.40
N CYS A 269 -16.61 -24.42 -57.46
CA CYS A 269 -15.33 -25.13 -57.69
C CYS A 269 -15.31 -26.49 -56.98
N ASN A 270 -15.13 -27.56 -57.75
CA ASN A 270 -14.88 -28.91 -57.23
C ASN A 270 -13.37 -29.11 -57.02
N ILE A 271 -12.95 -29.68 -55.89
CA ILE A 271 -11.62 -30.28 -55.71
C ILE A 271 -11.82 -31.70 -55.17
N ALA A 272 -11.16 -32.68 -55.80
CA ALA A 272 -11.38 -34.09 -55.53
C ALA A 272 -10.59 -34.60 -54.32
N THR A 273 -11.17 -35.53 -53.58
CA THR A 273 -10.49 -36.34 -52.55
C THR A 273 -9.77 -37.54 -53.19
N PRO A 274 -8.50 -37.80 -52.87
CA PRO A 274 -7.86 -39.07 -53.15
C PRO A 274 -8.29 -40.10 -52.08
N ASN A 275 -8.98 -41.17 -52.49
CA ASN A 275 -9.23 -42.30 -51.60
C ASN A 275 -7.94 -43.10 -51.38
N THR A 276 -7.41 -43.07 -50.16
CA THR A 276 -6.39 -44.03 -49.71
C THR A 276 -6.96 -44.83 -48.54
N SER A 277 -7.45 -46.02 -48.83
CA SER A 277 -7.99 -46.93 -47.81
C SER A 277 -6.88 -47.51 -46.94
N LEU A 278 -6.93 -47.27 -45.62
CA LEU A 278 -6.08 -47.95 -44.66
C LEU A 278 -6.88 -48.44 -43.44
N ASN A 279 -7.20 -49.74 -43.47
CA ASN A 279 -7.57 -50.63 -42.37
C ASN A 279 -8.22 -50.01 -41.12
N ASN A 280 -9.55 -50.16 -41.02
CA ASN A 280 -10.27 -49.99 -39.76
C ASN A 280 -9.81 -51.03 -38.72
N ILE A 281 -8.96 -50.62 -37.78
CA ILE A 281 -9.01 -51.15 -36.41
C ILE A 281 -9.92 -50.19 -35.65
N THR A 282 -11.13 -50.62 -35.34
CA THR A 282 -12.04 -49.86 -34.48
C THR A 282 -11.62 -50.02 -33.03
N ASP A 283 -10.61 -49.25 -32.61
CA ASP A 283 -10.36 -48.98 -31.20
C ASP A 283 -11.56 -48.23 -30.64
N VAL A 284 -12.53 -48.97 -30.09
CA VAL A 284 -13.59 -48.40 -29.26
C VAL A 284 -12.89 -47.77 -28.04
N PRO A 285 -12.93 -46.44 -27.87
CA PRO A 285 -12.01 -45.76 -26.97
C PRO A 285 -12.38 -46.03 -25.51
N GLU A 286 -11.67 -46.99 -24.91
CA GLU A 286 -11.77 -47.50 -23.54
C GLU A 286 -12.42 -46.48 -22.59
N GLN A 287 -13.59 -46.82 -22.05
CA GLN A 287 -14.34 -45.94 -21.16
C GLN A 287 -13.56 -45.80 -19.85
N ASN A 288 -13.37 -44.56 -19.40
CA ASN A 288 -12.66 -44.33 -18.14
C ASN A 288 -13.49 -44.89 -16.98
N VAL A 289 -12.81 -45.39 -15.94
CA VAL A 289 -13.45 -45.90 -14.72
C VAL A 289 -12.80 -45.28 -13.47
N PRO A 290 -13.56 -45.11 -12.37
CA PRO A 290 -13.00 -44.63 -11.10
C PRO A 290 -11.86 -45.50 -10.58
N ILE A 291 -10.73 -44.87 -10.24
CA ILE A 291 -9.52 -45.53 -9.72
C ILE A 291 -9.82 -46.21 -8.38
N LYS A 292 -9.25 -47.41 -8.18
CA LYS A 292 -9.35 -48.15 -6.90
C LYS A 292 -8.82 -47.29 -5.74
N GLY A 293 -9.68 -47.05 -4.75
CA GLY A 293 -9.41 -46.19 -3.59
C GLY A 293 -10.10 -44.83 -3.64
N SER A 294 -10.55 -44.37 -4.81
CA SER A 294 -11.34 -43.14 -4.96
C SER A 294 -12.66 -43.22 -4.19
N LYS A 295 -13.04 -42.12 -3.52
CA LYS A 295 -14.21 -42.07 -2.63
C LYS A 295 -15.31 -41.20 -3.24
N ARG A 296 -16.45 -41.79 -3.63
CA ARG A 296 -17.61 -41.02 -4.13
C ARG A 296 -18.13 -40.08 -3.02
N LEU A 297 -18.45 -38.84 -3.39
CA LEU A 297 -18.97 -37.84 -2.47
C LEU A 297 -20.50 -37.83 -2.42
N LYS A 298 -21.06 -37.82 -1.21
CA LYS A 298 -22.50 -37.96 -0.96
C LYS A 298 -23.33 -36.77 -1.44
N ASN A 299 -22.78 -35.57 -1.32
CA ASN A 299 -23.47 -34.33 -1.70
C ASN A 299 -23.82 -34.30 -3.21
N HIS A 300 -23.03 -35.03 -4.01
CA HIS A 300 -23.14 -35.14 -5.47
C HIS A 300 -23.77 -36.49 -5.88
N GLU A 301 -24.62 -37.09 -5.04
CA GLU A 301 -25.32 -38.35 -5.35
C GLU A 301 -26.56 -38.18 -6.23
N LYS A 302 -27.11 -36.95 -6.33
CA LYS A 302 -28.37 -36.65 -7.04
C LYS A 302 -28.21 -36.14 -8.49
N GLY A 303 -27.02 -35.69 -8.88
CA GLY A 303 -26.72 -35.25 -10.26
C GLY A 303 -26.52 -36.42 -11.22
N LYS A 304 -26.36 -36.12 -12.53
CA LYS A 304 -25.88 -37.11 -13.51
C LYS A 304 -24.39 -37.38 -13.28
N LEU A 305 -23.63 -36.33 -12.97
CA LEU A 305 -22.18 -36.32 -12.81
C LEU A 305 -21.74 -36.79 -11.41
N LYS A 306 -20.90 -37.83 -11.36
CA LYS A 306 -20.44 -38.44 -10.10
C LYS A 306 -19.10 -37.85 -9.66
N ILE A 307 -19.06 -37.13 -8.54
CA ILE A 307 -17.79 -36.59 -8.01
C ILE A 307 -17.10 -37.61 -7.09
N TYR A 308 -15.81 -37.85 -7.34
CA TYR A 308 -14.93 -38.73 -6.56
C TYR A 308 -13.72 -37.98 -5.99
N LEU A 309 -13.49 -38.10 -4.69
CA LEU A 309 -12.24 -37.70 -4.06
C LEU A 309 -11.13 -38.69 -4.43
N TYR A 310 -10.00 -38.18 -4.92
CA TYR A 310 -8.82 -38.95 -5.31
C TYR A 310 -8.11 -39.58 -4.09
N PRO A 311 -7.58 -40.82 -4.18
CA PRO A 311 -6.85 -41.46 -3.09
C PRO A 311 -5.45 -40.85 -2.93
N ASN A 312 -5.31 -39.90 -2.01
CA ASN A 312 -4.04 -39.24 -1.69
C ASN A 312 -3.09 -40.15 -0.87
N GLU A 313 -2.58 -41.20 -1.52
CA GLU A 313 -1.62 -42.16 -0.95
C GLU A 313 -0.18 -41.69 -1.23
N ARG A 314 0.68 -41.67 -0.20
CA ARG A 314 2.09 -41.29 -0.36
C ARG A 314 2.82 -42.19 -1.38
N PHE A 315 3.75 -41.58 -2.10
CA PHE A 315 4.64 -42.28 -3.02
C PHE A 315 5.54 -43.31 -2.32
N ASN A 316 5.89 -44.37 -3.05
CA ASN A 316 7.03 -45.22 -2.72
C ASN A 316 8.34 -44.54 -3.17
N THR A 317 9.50 -45.12 -2.82
CA THR A 317 10.81 -44.55 -3.10
C THR A 317 11.09 -44.31 -4.59
N ILE A 318 10.53 -45.11 -5.50
CA ILE A 318 10.70 -44.94 -6.95
C ILE A 318 9.87 -43.73 -7.41
N ASP A 319 8.56 -43.75 -7.13
CA ASP A 319 7.66 -42.65 -7.50
C ASP A 319 8.13 -41.30 -6.92
N GLU A 320 8.62 -41.28 -5.67
CA GLU A 320 9.17 -40.09 -5.00
C GLU A 320 10.47 -39.59 -5.64
N SER A 321 11.29 -40.49 -6.20
CA SER A 321 12.52 -40.11 -6.91
C SER A 321 12.25 -39.56 -8.31
N GLU A 322 11.23 -40.08 -9.01
CA GLU A 322 10.83 -39.67 -10.36
C GLU A 322 9.80 -38.52 -10.37
N ALA A 323 9.26 -38.14 -9.20
CA ALA A 323 8.18 -37.17 -9.09
C ALA A 323 8.56 -35.79 -9.63
N ILE A 324 7.68 -35.25 -10.47
CA ILE A 324 7.65 -33.83 -10.78
C ILE A 324 7.00 -33.10 -9.61
N ALA A 325 7.70 -32.15 -8.98
CA ALA A 325 7.16 -31.38 -7.85
C ALA A 325 6.69 -29.98 -8.31
N ILE A 326 5.43 -29.64 -8.05
CA ILE A 326 4.83 -28.33 -8.39
C ILE A 326 4.27 -27.65 -7.15
N LEU A 327 4.55 -26.36 -7.00
CA LEU A 327 4.05 -25.53 -5.90
C LEU A 327 3.03 -24.52 -6.44
N VAL A 328 1.82 -24.49 -5.89
CA VAL A 328 0.71 -23.64 -6.37
C VAL A 328 0.44 -22.52 -5.37
N VAL A 329 0.65 -21.28 -5.81
CA VAL A 329 0.61 -20.06 -4.99
C VAL A 329 -0.25 -18.98 -5.66
N GLY A 330 -0.90 -18.12 -4.86
CA GLY A 330 -1.75 -17.05 -5.38
C GLY A 330 -2.77 -16.55 -4.35
N GLN A 331 -3.45 -15.44 -4.67
CA GLN A 331 -4.44 -14.80 -3.80
C GLN A 331 -5.61 -15.74 -3.43
N THR A 332 -6.28 -15.46 -2.32
CA THR A 332 -7.64 -15.97 -2.04
C THR A 332 -8.60 -15.67 -3.20
N GLY A 333 -9.49 -16.61 -3.54
CA GLY A 333 -10.42 -16.44 -4.66
C GLY A 333 -9.81 -16.53 -6.07
N SER A 334 -8.48 -16.71 -6.24
CA SER A 334 -7.87 -16.79 -7.58
C SER A 334 -8.15 -18.10 -8.35
N GLY A 335 -8.98 -19.01 -7.80
CA GLY A 335 -9.38 -20.25 -8.47
C GLY A 335 -8.39 -21.40 -8.35
N LYS A 336 -7.43 -21.36 -7.40
CA LYS A 336 -6.44 -22.43 -7.14
C LYS A 336 -7.09 -23.81 -7.02
N THR A 337 -8.11 -23.94 -6.16
CA THR A 337 -8.80 -25.22 -5.90
C THR A 337 -9.41 -25.81 -7.17
N THR A 338 -10.15 -24.99 -7.92
CA THR A 338 -10.85 -25.39 -9.15
C THR A 338 -9.85 -25.76 -10.25
N LEU A 339 -8.75 -25.01 -10.37
CA LEU A 339 -7.64 -25.30 -11.29
C LEU A 339 -6.98 -26.65 -10.96
N LEU A 340 -6.74 -26.93 -9.68
CA LEU A 340 -6.15 -28.18 -9.22
C LEU A 340 -7.08 -29.39 -9.39
N ASN A 341 -8.36 -29.23 -9.09
CA ASN A 341 -9.38 -30.25 -9.33
C ASN A 341 -9.54 -30.52 -10.84
N SER A 342 -9.49 -29.50 -11.71
CA SER A 342 -9.48 -29.71 -13.16
C SER A 342 -8.21 -30.44 -13.63
N PHE A 343 -7.05 -30.10 -13.07
CA PHE A 343 -5.76 -30.66 -13.48
C PHE A 343 -5.70 -32.18 -13.30
N VAL A 344 -6.19 -32.73 -12.18
CA VAL A 344 -6.21 -34.19 -11.98
C VAL A 344 -7.10 -34.92 -13.01
N ASN A 345 -8.19 -34.29 -13.48
CA ASN A 345 -9.01 -34.85 -14.58
C ASN A 345 -8.23 -34.86 -15.92
N ALA A 346 -7.47 -33.79 -16.21
CA ALA A 346 -6.62 -33.71 -17.39
C ALA A 346 -5.48 -34.75 -17.38
N LEU A 347 -4.85 -34.98 -16.22
CA LEU A 347 -3.77 -35.96 -16.04
C LEU A 347 -4.24 -37.39 -16.33
N TYR A 348 -5.46 -37.76 -15.90
CA TYR A 348 -6.04 -39.08 -16.18
C TYR A 348 -6.74 -39.19 -17.54
N GLY A 349 -6.83 -38.10 -18.32
CA GLY A 349 -7.49 -38.14 -19.63
C GLY A 349 -9.00 -38.36 -19.55
N ILE A 350 -9.64 -37.81 -18.51
CA ILE A 350 -11.10 -37.81 -18.39
C ILE A 350 -11.72 -37.02 -19.54
N LYS A 351 -12.79 -37.56 -20.13
CA LYS A 351 -13.55 -36.98 -21.23
C LYS A 351 -14.75 -36.24 -20.66
N ILE A 352 -15.26 -35.22 -21.36
CA ILE A 352 -16.49 -34.55 -20.91
C ILE A 352 -17.68 -35.52 -20.85
N THR A 353 -17.69 -36.53 -21.72
CA THR A 353 -18.71 -37.59 -21.82
C THR A 353 -18.57 -38.70 -20.77
N ASP A 354 -17.51 -38.71 -19.94
CA ASP A 354 -17.44 -39.66 -18.83
C ASP A 354 -18.40 -39.20 -17.72
N ASP A 355 -19.09 -40.13 -17.06
CA ASP A 355 -20.15 -39.84 -16.08
C ASP A 355 -19.62 -39.44 -14.67
N PHE A 356 -18.33 -39.15 -14.56
CA PHE A 356 -17.67 -38.84 -13.31
C PHE A 356 -16.51 -37.84 -13.45
N ARG A 357 -16.10 -37.23 -12.34
CA ARG A 357 -14.91 -36.38 -12.22
C ARG A 357 -14.15 -36.68 -10.93
N TYR A 358 -12.85 -36.42 -10.95
CA TYR A 358 -12.03 -36.37 -9.74
C TYR A 358 -12.00 -34.98 -9.13
N ILE A 359 -11.85 -34.93 -7.81
CA ILE A 359 -11.29 -33.79 -7.07
C ILE A 359 -10.18 -34.27 -6.14
N ILE A 360 -9.21 -33.42 -5.83
CA ILE A 360 -8.19 -33.66 -4.80
C ILE A 360 -8.46 -32.85 -3.54
N ILE A 361 -9.12 -31.69 -3.67
CA ILE A 361 -9.56 -30.82 -2.57
C ILE A 361 -11.09 -30.80 -2.56
N ASN A 362 -11.71 -31.13 -1.41
CA ASN A 362 -13.16 -31.11 -1.25
C ASN A 362 -13.62 -29.88 -0.47
N GLU A 363 -14.21 -28.91 -1.15
CA GLU A 363 -14.61 -27.63 -0.57
C GLU A 363 -15.84 -27.77 0.36
N ASP A 364 -16.77 -28.69 0.05
CA ASP A 364 -18.01 -28.94 0.80
C ASP A 364 -17.83 -29.30 2.29
N ASN A 365 -16.66 -29.80 2.70
CA ASN A 365 -16.39 -30.28 4.06
C ASN A 365 -15.78 -29.21 4.98
N LEU A 366 -15.50 -28.01 4.47
CA LEU A 366 -14.79 -26.97 5.21
C LEU A 366 -15.80 -26.00 5.83
N GLU A 367 -15.69 -25.72 7.13
CA GLU A 367 -16.55 -24.72 7.80
C GLU A 367 -16.43 -23.32 7.18
N GLN A 368 -15.29 -23.05 6.52
CA GLN A 368 -14.95 -21.80 5.81
C GLN A 368 -15.59 -21.70 4.41
N SER A 369 -16.24 -22.76 3.90
CA SER A 369 -16.89 -22.80 2.57
C SER A 369 -18.06 -21.84 2.38
N LYS A 370 -18.65 -21.36 3.48
CA LYS A 370 -19.75 -20.39 3.46
C LYS A 370 -19.29 -18.95 3.23
N ASP A 371 -17.99 -18.69 3.22
CA ASP A 371 -17.41 -17.35 3.16
C ASP A 371 -16.27 -17.28 2.13
N GLN A 372 -16.60 -16.79 0.93
CA GLN A 372 -15.64 -16.66 -0.16
C GLN A 372 -14.58 -15.56 0.05
N SER A 373 -14.70 -14.72 1.09
CA SER A 373 -13.62 -13.79 1.50
C SER A 373 -12.46 -14.49 2.21
N LYS A 374 -12.65 -15.76 2.59
CA LYS A 374 -11.65 -16.60 3.27
C LYS A 374 -11.02 -17.61 2.32
N SER A 375 -9.72 -17.81 2.49
CA SER A 375 -8.97 -18.91 1.89
C SER A 375 -9.58 -20.23 2.33
N GLN A 376 -10.02 -21.01 1.35
CA GLN A 376 -10.64 -22.31 1.57
C GLN A 376 -9.64 -23.32 2.16
N THR A 377 -8.39 -23.30 1.70
CA THR A 377 -7.31 -24.06 2.34
C THR A 377 -6.67 -23.24 3.46
N SER A 378 -6.49 -23.87 4.62
CA SER A 378 -5.93 -23.29 5.85
C SER A 378 -4.52 -23.77 6.18
N GLU A 379 -4.09 -24.89 5.57
CA GLU A 379 -2.77 -25.50 5.75
C GLU A 379 -2.11 -25.88 4.41
N VAL A 380 -0.80 -25.68 4.30
CA VAL A 380 0.00 -26.14 3.14
C VAL A 380 -0.09 -27.66 3.01
N SER A 381 -0.73 -28.11 1.93
CA SER A 381 -1.14 -29.50 1.71
C SER A 381 -0.34 -30.13 0.57
N ILE A 382 -0.10 -31.45 0.64
CA ILE A 382 0.65 -32.19 -0.39
C ILE A 382 -0.20 -33.33 -0.94
N TYR A 383 -0.40 -33.32 -2.25
CA TYR A 383 -1.15 -34.32 -3.00
C TYR A 383 -0.22 -35.14 -3.90
N TYR A 384 -0.33 -36.46 -3.80
CA TYR A 384 0.56 -37.44 -4.43
C TYR A 384 -0.15 -38.09 -5.63
N ILE A 385 -0.05 -37.49 -6.82
CA ILE A 385 -0.69 -38.02 -8.03
C ILE A 385 0.23 -39.07 -8.65
N LYS A 386 -0.22 -40.34 -8.65
CA LYS A 386 0.56 -41.47 -9.19
C LYS A 386 0.75 -41.35 -10.71
N ARG A 387 1.83 -41.97 -11.23
CA ARG A 387 2.14 -42.04 -12.67
C ARG A 387 0.91 -42.38 -13.52
N THR A 388 0.74 -41.68 -14.64
CA THR A 388 -0.41 -41.82 -15.55
C THR A 388 0.04 -42.32 -16.94
N LYS A 389 -0.90 -42.56 -17.87
CA LYS A 389 -0.58 -42.74 -19.30
C LYS A 389 0.02 -41.45 -19.93
N ARG A 390 -0.04 -40.29 -19.27
CA ARG A 390 0.34 -38.97 -19.79
C ARG A 390 1.59 -38.36 -19.13
N THR A 391 1.90 -38.74 -17.89
CA THR A 391 2.92 -38.08 -17.04
C THR A 391 3.65 -39.07 -16.12
N PRO A 392 4.87 -38.73 -15.68
CA PRO A 392 5.45 -39.24 -14.43
C PRO A 392 4.52 -38.96 -13.22
N PRO A 393 4.87 -39.45 -12.01
CA PRO A 393 4.22 -39.03 -10.77
C PRO A 393 4.32 -37.51 -10.60
N ILE A 394 3.29 -36.89 -10.02
CA ILE A 394 3.27 -35.45 -9.74
C ILE A 394 2.96 -35.22 -8.26
N LYS A 395 3.88 -34.56 -7.57
CA LYS A 395 3.71 -34.04 -6.21
C LYS A 395 3.18 -32.61 -6.31
N ILE A 396 1.95 -32.38 -5.89
CA ILE A 396 1.32 -31.07 -5.88
C ILE A 396 1.39 -30.52 -4.46
N ILE A 397 2.11 -29.43 -4.27
CA ILE A 397 2.14 -28.65 -3.03
C ILE A 397 1.16 -27.49 -3.21
N ASP A 398 0.03 -27.55 -2.52
CA ASP A 398 -1.01 -26.53 -2.53
C ASP A 398 -0.86 -25.61 -1.30
N THR A 399 -1.00 -24.30 -1.48
CA THR A 399 -0.93 -23.33 -0.39
C THR A 399 -2.28 -22.64 -0.15
N PRO A 400 -2.55 -22.21 1.09
CA PRO A 400 -3.56 -21.19 1.35
C PRO A 400 -3.43 -19.97 0.43
N GLY A 401 -4.54 -19.24 0.28
CA GLY A 401 -4.58 -17.93 -0.36
C GLY A 401 -4.09 -16.82 0.55
N PHE A 402 -3.09 -16.10 0.06
CA PHE A 402 -2.65 -14.83 0.63
C PHE A 402 -3.72 -13.74 0.47
N GLY A 403 -3.73 -12.74 1.35
CA GLY A 403 -4.62 -11.58 1.27
C GLY A 403 -6.09 -11.90 1.55
N ASP A 404 -6.31 -12.75 2.55
CA ASP A 404 -7.60 -13.11 3.14
C ASP A 404 -8.16 -11.98 4.04
N SER A 405 -9.48 -11.97 4.28
CA SER A 405 -10.13 -11.26 5.40
C SER A 405 -9.42 -11.37 6.77
N ARG A 406 -8.68 -12.46 7.01
CA ARG A 406 -7.84 -12.71 8.20
C ARG A 406 -6.61 -11.80 8.32
N GLY A 407 -6.24 -11.08 7.26
CA GLY A 407 -5.19 -10.06 7.26
C GLY A 407 -3.75 -10.57 7.39
N ILE A 408 -2.81 -9.64 7.57
CA ILE A 408 -1.35 -9.85 7.50
C ILE A 408 -0.87 -10.95 8.46
N ALA A 409 -1.49 -11.09 9.64
CA ALA A 409 -1.15 -12.14 10.61
C ALA A 409 -1.34 -13.57 10.04
N PHE A 410 -2.28 -13.75 9.10
CA PHE A 410 -2.47 -15.02 8.40
C PHE A 410 -1.43 -15.19 7.28
N ASP A 411 -1.11 -14.15 6.51
CA ASP A 411 -0.05 -14.22 5.48
C ASP A 411 1.34 -14.56 6.07
N ILE A 412 1.63 -14.14 7.31
CA ILE A 412 2.81 -14.56 8.08
C ILE A 412 2.77 -16.06 8.39
N GLU A 413 1.61 -16.59 8.82
CA GLU A 413 1.43 -18.02 9.10
C GLU A 413 1.51 -18.88 7.81
N ILE A 414 0.97 -18.42 6.68
CA ILE A 414 1.17 -19.06 5.37
C ILE A 414 2.66 -19.14 5.04
N THR A 415 3.39 -18.03 5.20
CA THR A 415 4.84 -17.96 4.98
C THR A 415 5.60 -18.95 5.87
N ARG A 416 5.21 -19.06 7.15
CA ARG A 416 5.78 -20.03 8.11
C ARG A 416 5.52 -21.48 7.69
N GLN A 417 4.32 -21.81 7.22
CA GLN A 417 3.97 -23.16 6.76
C GLN A 417 4.72 -23.55 5.48
N ILE A 418 4.90 -22.62 4.53
CA ILE A 418 5.69 -22.86 3.31
C ILE A 418 7.16 -23.09 3.68
N LYS A 419 7.72 -22.30 4.60
CA LYS A 419 9.07 -22.53 5.15
C LYS A 419 9.19 -23.93 5.77
N GLU A 420 8.27 -24.31 6.66
CA GLU A 420 8.25 -25.63 7.29
C GLU A 420 8.15 -26.77 6.24
N ALA A 421 7.35 -26.58 5.19
CA ALA A 421 7.25 -27.53 4.09
C ALA A 421 8.58 -27.67 3.31
N PHE A 422 9.29 -26.58 3.05
CA PHE A 422 10.61 -26.62 2.40
C PHE A 422 11.69 -27.27 3.29
N GLU A 423 11.61 -27.06 4.61
CA GLU A 423 12.55 -27.65 5.57
C GLU A 423 12.31 -29.16 5.81
N THR A 424 11.06 -29.64 5.68
CA THR A 424 10.69 -31.00 6.15
C THR A 424 10.06 -31.95 5.11
N LYS A 425 9.45 -31.43 4.03
CA LYS A 425 8.58 -32.21 3.12
C LYS A 425 8.93 -32.04 1.62
N VAL A 426 9.58 -30.93 1.25
CA VAL A 426 9.77 -30.47 -0.14
C VAL A 426 11.20 -29.97 -0.32
N LEU A 427 12.12 -30.82 -0.78
CA LEU A 427 13.53 -30.44 -0.91
C LEU A 427 13.82 -29.65 -2.21
N ASP A 428 12.98 -29.83 -3.22
CA ASP A 428 13.18 -29.37 -4.59
C ASP A 428 11.83 -29.16 -5.30
N LEU A 429 11.84 -28.45 -6.45
CA LEU A 429 10.68 -28.20 -7.31
C LEU A 429 11.06 -28.25 -8.80
N ASN A 430 10.09 -28.58 -9.65
CA ASN A 430 10.12 -28.37 -11.10
C ASN A 430 9.37 -27.09 -11.50
N ALA A 431 8.25 -26.74 -10.85
CA ALA A 431 7.45 -25.57 -11.21
C ALA A 431 6.89 -24.80 -10.02
N ILE A 432 6.78 -23.47 -10.18
CA ILE A 432 6.08 -22.56 -9.27
C ILE A 432 4.90 -21.97 -10.05
N CYS A 433 3.72 -22.52 -9.79
CA CYS A 433 2.45 -22.21 -10.43
C CYS A 433 1.81 -21.00 -9.75
N PHE A 434 1.93 -19.83 -10.37
CA PHE A 434 1.41 -18.56 -9.86
C PHE A 434 0.00 -18.29 -10.41
N VAL A 435 -1.02 -18.39 -9.56
CA VAL A 435 -2.44 -18.41 -9.98
C VAL A 435 -3.12 -17.06 -9.75
N ALA A 436 -3.60 -16.43 -10.82
CA ALA A 436 -4.26 -15.12 -10.81
C ALA A 436 -5.42 -15.04 -11.81
N GLN A 437 -6.42 -14.19 -11.54
CA GLN A 437 -7.62 -14.05 -12.39
C GLN A 437 -7.34 -13.18 -13.63
N SER A 438 -7.82 -13.57 -14.82
CA SER A 438 -7.55 -12.85 -16.08
C SER A 438 -8.25 -11.50 -16.24
N SER A 439 -9.33 -11.28 -15.49
CA SER A 439 -10.19 -10.08 -15.55
C SER A 439 -9.56 -8.83 -14.92
N ASN A 440 -8.55 -8.96 -14.07
CA ASN A 440 -8.00 -7.85 -13.28
C ASN A 440 -7.09 -6.94 -14.12
N ALA A 441 -7.68 -5.91 -14.74
CA ALA A 441 -6.98 -4.92 -15.58
C ALA A 441 -5.84 -4.14 -14.90
N ARG A 442 -5.88 -4.05 -13.56
CA ARG A 442 -4.87 -3.39 -12.72
C ARG A 442 -4.69 -4.20 -11.44
N LEU A 443 -3.48 -4.21 -10.89
CA LEU A 443 -3.24 -4.78 -9.56
C LEU A 443 -3.60 -3.75 -8.49
N THR A 444 -4.47 -4.13 -7.56
CA THR A 444 -4.70 -3.39 -6.30
C THR A 444 -3.43 -3.35 -5.45
N ALA A 445 -3.36 -2.44 -4.48
CA ALA A 445 -2.24 -2.38 -3.52
C ALA A 445 -2.04 -3.74 -2.81
N ASN A 446 -3.13 -4.37 -2.38
CA ASN A 446 -3.12 -5.70 -1.76
C ASN A 446 -2.57 -6.77 -2.73
N GLN A 447 -2.94 -6.73 -4.01
CA GLN A 447 -2.38 -7.66 -5.01
C GLN A 447 -0.88 -7.43 -5.24
N LYS A 448 -0.42 -6.18 -5.33
CA LYS A 448 1.02 -5.87 -5.41
C LYS A 448 1.79 -6.40 -4.18
N TYR A 449 1.23 -6.23 -2.98
CA TYR A 449 1.77 -6.75 -1.73
C TYR A 449 1.85 -8.30 -1.73
N ILE A 450 0.76 -8.98 -2.08
CA ILE A 450 0.69 -10.45 -2.18
C ILE A 450 1.70 -10.99 -3.20
N PHE A 451 1.86 -10.32 -4.34
CA PHE A 451 2.79 -10.75 -5.39
C PHE A 451 4.24 -10.54 -4.92
N GLY A 452 4.50 -9.48 -4.14
CA GLY A 452 5.72 -9.29 -3.35
C GLY A 452 5.99 -10.48 -2.45
N ASN A 453 5.10 -10.73 -1.47
CA ASN A 453 5.20 -11.83 -0.51
C ASN A 453 5.47 -13.18 -1.17
N ILE A 454 4.76 -13.51 -2.26
CA ILE A 454 4.93 -14.79 -2.97
C ILE A 454 6.31 -14.91 -3.63
N ILE A 455 6.78 -13.88 -4.34
CA ILE A 455 8.11 -13.92 -4.98
C ILE A 455 9.23 -13.92 -3.93
N ASP A 456 8.99 -13.24 -2.81
CA ASP A 456 9.91 -13.13 -1.69
C ASP A 456 10.22 -14.45 -0.96
N LEU A 457 9.41 -15.50 -1.17
CA LEU A 457 9.65 -16.86 -0.64
C LEU A 457 10.86 -17.57 -1.27
N PHE A 458 11.41 -17.07 -2.39
CA PHE A 458 12.25 -17.87 -3.30
C PHE A 458 13.65 -17.31 -3.55
N GLY A 459 14.61 -18.22 -3.70
CA GLY A 459 15.96 -17.88 -4.15
C GLY A 459 16.04 -17.56 -5.65
N LYS A 460 17.04 -16.75 -6.03
CA LYS A 460 17.25 -16.29 -7.43
C LYS A 460 17.48 -17.41 -8.45
N ASN A 461 17.68 -18.67 -8.02
CA ASN A 461 17.90 -19.86 -8.85
C ASN A 461 16.63 -20.58 -9.35
N VAL A 462 15.43 -20.19 -8.90
CA VAL A 462 14.15 -20.80 -9.35
C VAL A 462 13.30 -19.87 -10.23
N LYS A 463 13.85 -18.73 -10.68
CA LYS A 463 13.16 -17.76 -11.54
C LYS A 463 12.57 -18.39 -12.81
N GLU A 464 13.33 -19.27 -13.46
CA GLU A 464 12.95 -19.97 -14.70
C GLU A 464 11.82 -21.00 -14.51
N ASN A 465 11.55 -21.41 -13.26
CA ASN A 465 10.54 -22.41 -12.91
C ASN A 465 9.14 -21.81 -12.70
N PHE A 466 8.99 -20.48 -12.72
CA PHE A 466 7.68 -19.85 -12.58
C PHE A 466 6.81 -20.03 -13.83
N ILE A 467 5.52 -20.27 -13.63
CA ILE A 467 4.50 -20.21 -14.69
C ILE A 467 3.28 -19.46 -14.14
N ALA A 468 2.86 -18.39 -14.82
CA ALA A 468 1.59 -17.74 -14.50
C ALA A 468 0.41 -18.57 -15.04
N MET A 469 -0.51 -18.97 -14.18
CA MET A 469 -1.72 -19.73 -14.52
C MET A 469 -2.93 -18.81 -14.38
N LEU A 470 -3.38 -18.26 -15.51
CA LEU A 470 -4.41 -17.23 -15.56
C LEU A 470 -5.79 -17.90 -15.60
N THR A 471 -6.56 -17.79 -14.52
CA THR A 471 -7.89 -18.39 -14.36
C THR A 471 -9.01 -17.46 -14.82
N PHE A 472 -10.21 -18.01 -15.07
CA PHE A 472 -11.38 -17.27 -15.59
C PHE A 472 -11.18 -16.73 -17.02
N CYS A 473 -10.39 -17.44 -17.84
CA CYS A 473 -10.09 -17.04 -19.22
C CYS A 473 -11.17 -17.48 -20.22
N ASP A 474 -12.04 -16.57 -20.66
CA ASP A 474 -13.06 -16.82 -21.70
C ASP A 474 -12.52 -16.67 -23.14
N GLY A 475 -11.31 -17.17 -23.39
CA GLY A 475 -10.65 -17.19 -24.71
C GLY A 475 -9.98 -15.88 -25.15
N GLN A 476 -10.50 -14.73 -24.72
CA GLN A 476 -9.92 -13.39 -24.96
C GLN A 476 -8.51 -13.23 -24.36
N ASP A 477 -7.83 -12.10 -24.64
CA ASP A 477 -6.55 -11.78 -24.01
C ASP A 477 -6.70 -11.25 -22.57
N PRO A 478 -6.08 -11.91 -21.57
CA PRO A 478 -6.18 -11.51 -20.16
C PRO A 478 -5.68 -10.08 -19.91
N GLN A 479 -6.57 -9.25 -19.36
CA GLN A 479 -6.26 -7.84 -19.06
C GLN A 479 -5.15 -7.72 -18.00
N ILE A 480 -5.02 -8.73 -17.13
CA ILE A 480 -3.96 -8.84 -16.12
C ILE A 480 -2.54 -8.97 -16.71
N ILE A 481 -2.36 -9.30 -18.00
CA ILE A 481 -1.02 -9.39 -18.62
C ILE A 481 -0.28 -8.05 -18.52
N ASN A 482 -0.96 -6.95 -18.87
CA ASN A 482 -0.40 -5.59 -18.75
C ASN A 482 -0.05 -5.25 -17.30
N ALA A 483 -0.86 -5.73 -16.35
CA ALA A 483 -0.66 -5.52 -14.92
C ALA A 483 0.52 -6.34 -14.36
N LEU A 484 0.77 -7.55 -14.89
CA LEU A 484 1.93 -8.40 -14.56
C LEU A 484 3.24 -7.93 -15.21
N GLN A 485 3.15 -7.30 -16.38
CA GLN A 485 4.31 -6.75 -17.11
C GLN A 485 4.67 -5.32 -16.70
N SER A 486 3.83 -4.63 -15.92
CA SER A 486 4.13 -3.30 -15.38
C SER A 486 5.35 -3.31 -14.46
N ASN A 487 6.20 -2.28 -14.56
CA ASN A 487 7.34 -2.07 -13.66
C ASN A 487 6.92 -1.95 -12.18
N GLU A 488 5.66 -1.58 -11.91
CA GLU A 488 5.08 -1.54 -10.55
C GLU A 488 4.77 -2.94 -9.98
N CYS A 489 4.82 -3.98 -10.82
CA CYS A 489 4.59 -5.36 -10.44
C CYS A 489 5.91 -6.11 -10.37
N ILE A 490 6.23 -6.65 -9.19
CA ILE A 490 7.44 -7.45 -8.97
C ILE A 490 7.56 -8.67 -9.91
N PHE A 491 6.42 -9.21 -10.40
CA PHE A 491 6.40 -10.32 -11.35
C PHE A 491 7.06 -9.96 -12.70
N SER A 492 7.07 -8.68 -13.09
CA SER A 492 7.79 -8.22 -14.29
C SER A 492 9.29 -8.51 -14.24
N SER A 493 9.90 -8.55 -13.04
CA SER A 493 11.32 -8.83 -12.82
C SER A 493 11.72 -10.29 -13.07
N ILE A 494 10.75 -11.21 -13.14
CA ILE A 494 10.99 -12.65 -13.39
C ILE A 494 10.55 -13.10 -14.77
N ILE A 495 9.58 -12.43 -15.42
CA ILE A 495 9.13 -12.73 -16.80
C ILE A 495 10.30 -12.92 -17.80
N PRO A 496 11.37 -12.10 -17.82
CA PRO A 496 12.49 -12.27 -18.75
C PRO A 496 13.29 -13.58 -18.58
N TYR A 497 13.15 -14.27 -17.45
CA TYR A 497 13.85 -15.52 -17.12
C TYR A 497 12.98 -16.76 -17.35
N ILE A 498 11.70 -16.59 -17.70
CA ILE A 498 10.75 -17.71 -17.88
C ILE A 498 10.66 -18.06 -19.37
N ASP A 499 10.93 -19.33 -19.70
CA ASP A 499 10.74 -19.86 -21.05
C ASP A 499 9.33 -19.59 -21.58
N LYS A 500 9.20 -19.19 -22.85
CA LYS A 500 7.89 -18.91 -23.44
C LYS A 500 7.09 -20.22 -23.66
N PRO A 501 5.76 -20.21 -23.48
CA PRO A 501 4.96 -19.11 -22.91
C PRO A 501 5.16 -19.02 -21.39
N TRP A 502 5.30 -17.80 -20.88
CA TRP A 502 5.47 -17.52 -19.45
C TRP A 502 4.15 -17.54 -18.66
N TYR A 503 3.02 -17.51 -19.37
CA TYR A 503 1.68 -17.69 -18.82
C TYR A 503 0.88 -18.71 -19.63
N LEU A 504 -0.14 -19.30 -19.01
CA LEU A 504 -1.15 -20.16 -19.65
C LEU A 504 -2.56 -19.72 -19.24
N LYS A 505 -3.52 -19.79 -20.17
CA LYS A 505 -4.91 -19.37 -19.99
C LYS A 505 -5.79 -20.55 -19.61
N PHE A 506 -6.51 -20.51 -18.48
CA PHE A 506 -7.37 -21.61 -18.02
C PHE A 506 -8.84 -21.18 -17.88
N ASN A 507 -9.72 -21.98 -18.48
CA ASN A 507 -11.15 -21.98 -18.18
C ASN A 507 -11.49 -23.31 -17.47
N ASN A 508 -12.11 -23.22 -16.30
CA ASN A 508 -12.41 -24.38 -15.44
C ASN A 508 -13.91 -24.50 -15.12
N SER A 509 -14.77 -23.67 -15.73
CA SER A 509 -16.22 -23.63 -15.45
C SER A 509 -16.90 -25.00 -15.65
N ALA A 510 -16.54 -25.70 -16.71
CA ALA A 510 -17.13 -26.98 -17.11
C ALA A 510 -16.75 -28.19 -16.22
N ILE A 511 -15.96 -28.02 -15.15
CA ILE A 511 -15.56 -29.16 -14.29
C ILE A 511 -16.74 -29.81 -13.58
N TYR A 512 -17.67 -29.01 -13.05
CA TYR A 512 -18.84 -29.49 -12.27
C TYR A 512 -20.16 -29.44 -13.06
N ALA A 513 -20.10 -29.31 -14.40
CA ALA A 513 -21.29 -29.14 -15.23
C ALA A 513 -22.00 -30.48 -15.52
N ASP A 514 -23.22 -30.63 -14.99
CA ASP A 514 -24.10 -31.79 -15.24
C ASP A 514 -24.60 -31.86 -16.70
N ASN A 515 -24.72 -30.72 -17.39
CA ASN A 515 -25.17 -30.67 -18.78
C ASN A 515 -23.99 -30.75 -19.76
N THR A 516 -23.45 -31.96 -19.96
CA THR A 516 -22.34 -32.22 -20.87
C THR A 516 -22.69 -32.10 -22.36
N GLU A 517 -23.98 -31.94 -22.69
CA GLU A 517 -24.49 -31.78 -24.06
C GLU A 517 -24.44 -30.32 -24.53
N ASP A 518 -24.43 -29.34 -23.62
CA ASP A 518 -24.35 -27.90 -23.94
C ASP A 518 -23.05 -27.52 -24.69
N GLU A 519 -23.19 -26.74 -25.76
CA GLU A 519 -22.08 -26.35 -26.63
C GLU A 519 -21.05 -25.47 -25.91
N PHE A 520 -21.48 -24.57 -25.01
CA PHE A 520 -20.56 -23.72 -24.24
C PHE A 520 -19.76 -24.56 -23.25
N THR A 521 -20.41 -25.48 -22.53
CA THR A 521 -19.79 -26.44 -21.62
C THR A 521 -18.77 -27.32 -22.34
N GLN A 522 -19.11 -27.83 -23.53
CA GLN A 522 -18.16 -28.56 -24.39
C GLN A 522 -16.97 -27.69 -24.84
N MET A 523 -17.22 -26.44 -25.24
CA MET A 523 -16.18 -25.49 -25.64
C MET A 523 -15.23 -25.14 -24.49
N PHE A 524 -15.75 -24.81 -23.31
CA PHE A 524 -14.94 -24.45 -22.15
C PHE A 524 -14.12 -25.65 -21.64
N TRP A 525 -14.70 -26.86 -21.61
CA TRP A 525 -13.95 -28.08 -21.30
C TRP A 525 -12.79 -28.29 -22.27
N LYS A 526 -13.06 -28.20 -23.58
CA LYS A 526 -12.04 -28.37 -24.63
C LYS A 526 -10.93 -27.32 -24.54
N LEU A 527 -11.27 -26.07 -24.20
CA LEU A 527 -10.31 -25.00 -23.98
C LEU A 527 -9.44 -25.26 -22.74
N GLY A 528 -10.05 -25.59 -21.60
CA GLY A 528 -9.35 -25.92 -20.35
C GLY A 528 -8.40 -27.11 -20.50
N MET A 529 -8.89 -28.23 -21.06
CA MET A 529 -8.08 -29.43 -21.28
C MET A 529 -6.91 -29.18 -22.23
N LYS A 530 -7.09 -28.39 -23.31
CA LYS A 530 -5.96 -27.99 -24.17
C LYS A 530 -4.88 -27.24 -23.38
N SER A 531 -5.27 -26.32 -22.51
CA SER A 531 -4.31 -25.58 -21.68
C SER A 531 -3.61 -26.46 -20.65
N PHE A 532 -4.24 -27.51 -20.14
CA PHE A 532 -3.56 -28.52 -19.34
C PHE A 532 -2.61 -29.39 -20.16
N ASP A 533 -2.95 -29.73 -21.41
CA ASP A 533 -2.03 -30.43 -22.32
C ASP A 533 -0.77 -29.60 -22.61
N ASP A 534 -0.92 -28.29 -22.86
CA ASP A 534 0.19 -27.37 -23.06
C ASP A 534 0.99 -27.13 -21.76
N PHE A 535 0.32 -27.13 -20.60
CA PHE A 535 0.99 -27.13 -19.28
C PHE A 535 1.81 -28.39 -19.05
N ILE A 536 1.26 -29.59 -19.31
CA ILE A 536 1.95 -30.88 -19.15
C ILE A 536 3.20 -30.94 -20.04
N LYS A 537 3.11 -30.50 -21.30
CA LYS A 537 4.27 -30.41 -22.22
C LYS A 537 5.37 -29.52 -21.65
N LYS A 538 5.03 -28.34 -21.11
CA LYS A 538 6.01 -27.44 -20.49
C LYS A 538 6.60 -28.04 -19.21
N LEU A 539 5.74 -28.60 -18.36
CA LEU A 539 6.08 -29.12 -17.04
C LEU A 539 7.07 -30.29 -17.08
N ILE A 540 6.90 -31.24 -18.02
CA ILE A 540 7.81 -32.39 -18.19
C ILE A 540 9.23 -31.94 -18.59
N ASN A 541 9.37 -30.77 -19.21
CA ASN A 541 10.66 -30.21 -19.64
C ASN A 541 11.29 -29.24 -18.62
N LEU A 542 10.60 -28.90 -17.51
CA LEU A 542 11.13 -27.94 -16.54
C LEU A 542 12.20 -28.56 -15.61
N PRO A 543 13.38 -27.89 -15.47
CA PRO A 543 14.49 -28.42 -14.69
C PRO A 543 14.20 -28.45 -13.20
N ARG A 544 14.45 -29.60 -12.55
CA ARG A 544 14.32 -29.77 -11.10
C ARG A 544 15.40 -28.95 -10.38
N LYS A 545 15.00 -28.04 -9.47
CA LYS A 545 15.90 -27.17 -8.68
C LYS A 545 15.77 -27.47 -7.19
N SER A 546 16.91 -27.49 -6.48
CA SER A 546 16.88 -27.47 -5.02
C SER A 546 16.31 -26.15 -4.48
N LEU A 547 15.56 -26.26 -3.37
CA LEU A 547 15.05 -25.15 -2.59
C LEU A 547 16.04 -24.65 -1.50
N ASP A 548 17.27 -25.17 -1.41
CA ASP A 548 18.21 -24.79 -0.32
C ASP A 548 18.48 -23.28 -0.26
N ASN A 549 18.59 -22.61 -1.42
CA ASN A 549 18.65 -21.15 -1.48
C ASN A 549 17.39 -20.49 -0.93
N SER A 550 16.19 -21.00 -1.26
CA SER A 550 14.90 -20.48 -0.75
C SER A 550 14.77 -20.69 0.77
N LYS A 551 15.25 -21.82 1.31
CA LYS A 551 15.33 -22.06 2.76
C LYS A 551 16.22 -21.02 3.44
N GLU A 552 17.39 -20.74 2.85
CA GLU A 552 18.31 -19.72 3.36
C GLU A 552 17.77 -18.29 3.18
N VAL A 553 17.04 -17.98 2.10
CA VAL A 553 16.28 -16.71 1.95
C VAL A 553 15.30 -16.54 3.10
N LEU A 554 14.41 -17.51 3.32
CA LEU A 554 13.38 -17.46 4.38
C LEU A 554 13.99 -17.35 5.78
N LYS A 555 15.07 -18.10 6.04
CA LYS A 555 15.82 -18.08 7.31
C LYS A 555 16.57 -16.76 7.53
N ARG A 556 17.17 -16.17 6.49
CA ARG A 556 17.80 -14.85 6.60
C ARG A 556 16.77 -13.75 6.78
N ARG A 557 15.62 -13.82 6.09
CA ARG A 557 14.49 -12.90 6.31
C ARG A 557 14.04 -12.92 7.77
N GLU A 558 13.74 -14.09 8.32
CA GLU A 558 13.31 -14.24 9.71
C GLU A 558 14.34 -13.64 10.70
N ARG A 559 15.63 -13.92 10.50
CA ARG A 559 16.73 -13.34 11.31
C ARG A 559 16.76 -11.83 11.20
N ILE A 560 16.81 -11.29 9.99
CA ILE A 560 16.96 -9.85 9.76
C ILE A 560 15.71 -9.08 10.19
N SER A 561 14.50 -9.64 10.06
CA SER A 561 13.29 -9.04 10.64
C SER A 561 13.37 -8.93 12.17
N VAL A 562 13.97 -9.92 12.84
CA VAL A 562 14.17 -9.90 14.30
C VAL A 562 15.33 -8.97 14.70
N GLU A 563 16.38 -8.86 13.89
CA GLU A 563 17.45 -7.85 14.01
C GLU A 563 16.85 -6.43 13.89
N ILE A 564 16.05 -6.16 12.85
CA ILE A 564 15.38 -4.88 12.60
C ILE A 564 14.43 -4.50 13.74
N GLU A 565 13.52 -5.38 14.19
CA GLU A 565 12.61 -5.03 15.30
C GLU A 565 13.38 -4.85 16.62
N GLY A 566 14.43 -5.64 16.87
CA GLY A 566 15.32 -5.44 18.02
C GLY A 566 16.09 -4.13 17.99
N LEU A 567 16.48 -3.65 16.81
CA LEU A 567 17.09 -2.33 16.58
C LEU A 567 16.05 -1.20 16.68
N ARG A 568 14.82 -1.42 16.19
CA ARG A 568 13.69 -0.48 16.26
C ARG A 568 13.22 -0.24 17.70
N GLU A 569 13.10 -1.30 18.52
CA GLU A 569 12.91 -1.16 19.97
C GLU A 569 14.05 -0.35 20.61
N SER A 570 15.29 -0.64 20.22
CA SER A 570 16.49 0.02 20.75
C SER A 570 16.59 1.51 20.33
N LEU A 571 16.08 1.86 19.14
CA LEU A 571 15.93 3.22 18.63
C LEU A 571 14.83 3.97 19.41
N ASN A 572 13.64 3.39 19.52
CA ASN A 572 12.50 4.00 20.21
C ASN A 572 12.75 4.25 21.69
N ASN A 573 13.49 3.36 22.37
CA ASN A 573 13.97 3.59 23.73
C ASN A 573 14.97 4.75 23.82
N GLY A 574 15.83 4.93 22.80
CA GLY A 574 16.74 6.08 22.71
C GLY A 574 16.00 7.39 22.51
N LEU A 575 15.04 7.44 21.57
CA LEU A 575 14.20 8.63 21.31
C LEU A 575 13.35 9.01 22.55
N SER A 576 12.78 8.03 23.24
CA SER A 576 12.03 8.28 24.48
C SER A 576 12.92 8.80 25.62
N LYS A 577 14.17 8.32 25.70
CA LYS A 577 15.17 8.82 26.66
C LYS A 577 15.65 10.23 26.31
N MET A 578 15.79 10.55 25.01
CA MET A 578 16.09 11.91 24.52
C MET A 578 14.99 12.91 24.94
N GLU A 579 13.72 12.52 24.89
CA GLU A 579 12.60 13.33 25.37
C GLU A 579 12.58 13.48 26.91
N GLU A 580 12.88 12.43 27.69
CA GLU A 580 13.04 12.54 29.15
C GLU A 580 14.16 13.55 29.52
N ILE A 581 15.28 13.50 28.80
CA ILE A 581 16.41 14.41 28.99
C ILE A 581 16.01 15.83 28.61
N LYS A 582 15.31 16.05 27.48
CA LYS A 582 14.79 17.35 27.05
C LYS A 582 13.91 17.98 28.13
N GLN A 583 12.88 17.26 28.57
CA GLN A 583 11.94 17.73 29.61
C GLN A 583 12.67 18.04 30.93
N THR A 584 13.65 17.19 31.31
CA THR A 584 14.47 17.43 32.49
C THR A 584 15.34 18.69 32.33
N TYR A 585 15.98 18.89 31.16
CA TYR A 585 16.81 20.06 30.87
C TYR A 585 16.01 21.36 30.95
N GLU A 586 14.85 21.43 30.27
CA GLU A 586 13.97 22.60 30.28
C GLU A 586 13.53 22.96 31.72
N ILE A 587 13.11 21.97 32.51
CA ILE A 587 12.67 22.18 33.89
C ILE A 587 13.81 22.66 34.79
N PHE A 588 15.00 22.05 34.70
CA PHE A 588 16.17 22.45 35.48
C PHE A 588 16.74 23.81 35.06
N TYR A 589 16.64 24.16 33.77
CA TYR A 589 17.03 25.46 33.27
C TYR A 589 16.08 26.55 33.80
N LEU A 590 14.77 26.37 33.65
CA LEU A 590 13.76 27.35 34.08
C LEU A 590 13.67 27.52 35.60
N ASN A 591 14.14 26.53 36.38
CA ASN A 591 14.14 26.56 37.85
C ASN A 591 15.55 26.63 38.45
N ARG A 592 16.57 26.98 37.64
CA ARG A 592 18.00 26.99 37.98
C ARG A 592 18.33 27.60 39.34
N ASP A 593 17.75 28.76 39.67
CA ASP A 593 17.98 29.41 40.95
C ASP A 593 17.35 28.65 42.14
N LYS A 594 16.17 28.04 41.97
CA LYS A 594 15.52 27.24 43.04
C LYS A 594 16.33 25.97 43.32
N VAL A 595 16.85 25.35 42.25
CA VAL A 595 17.73 24.17 42.30
C VAL A 595 19.05 24.51 43.00
N ASN A 596 19.74 25.56 42.57
CA ASN A 596 21.02 25.99 43.16
C ASN A 596 20.86 26.42 44.63
N ASN A 597 19.70 26.93 45.04
CA ASN A 597 19.38 27.27 46.43
C ASN A 597 18.95 26.06 47.30
N ASN A 598 19.08 24.81 46.82
CA ASN A 598 18.71 23.58 47.53
C ASN A 598 17.26 23.58 48.08
N GLN A 599 16.32 24.20 47.37
CA GLN A 599 14.91 24.06 47.68
C GLN A 599 14.45 22.64 47.34
N ASN A 600 13.51 22.08 48.11
CA ASN A 600 12.87 20.77 47.85
C ASN A 600 11.92 20.85 46.64
N PHE A 601 12.48 21.12 45.46
CA PHE A 601 11.76 21.24 44.20
C PHE A 601 11.44 19.84 43.67
N THR A 602 10.15 19.52 43.58
CA THR A 602 9.65 18.34 42.87
C THR A 602 9.09 18.72 41.51
N TYR A 603 9.30 17.86 40.52
CA TYR A 603 8.70 17.98 39.19
C TYR A 603 8.26 16.61 38.68
N THR A 604 7.38 16.60 37.68
CA THR A 604 6.96 15.37 36.99
C THR A 604 7.61 15.33 35.62
N VAL A 605 8.10 14.16 35.22
CA VAL A 605 8.64 13.90 33.88
C VAL A 605 8.18 12.52 33.42
N ASN A 606 7.93 12.38 32.12
CA ASN A 606 7.58 11.08 31.54
C ASN A 606 8.84 10.23 31.41
N VAL A 607 8.83 9.04 32.00
CA VAL A 607 9.95 8.09 31.99
C VAL A 607 9.52 6.78 31.33
N THR A 608 10.36 6.23 30.46
CA THR A 608 10.15 4.89 29.92
C THR A 608 10.58 3.85 30.96
N VAL A 609 9.62 3.09 31.48
CA VAL A 609 9.86 1.97 32.39
C VAL A 609 9.63 0.64 31.68
N GLN A 610 10.39 -0.36 32.09
CA GLN A 610 10.25 -1.70 31.55
C GLN A 610 9.32 -2.52 32.44
N LYS A 611 8.27 -3.09 31.85
CA LYS A 611 7.29 -3.96 32.53
C LYS A 611 7.34 -5.37 31.96
N LYS A 612 6.90 -6.33 32.77
CA LYS A 612 6.62 -7.70 32.31
C LYS A 612 5.17 -7.77 31.86
N ASN A 613 4.94 -8.32 30.68
CA ASN A 613 3.61 -8.60 30.15
C ASN A 613 3.51 -10.12 29.93
N GLU A 614 2.61 -10.79 30.64
CA GLU A 614 2.44 -12.24 30.56
C GLU A 614 1.89 -12.67 29.19
N LEU A 615 2.28 -13.85 28.73
CA LEU A 615 1.98 -14.39 27.42
C LEU A 615 0.83 -15.41 27.51
N GLU A 616 -0.02 -15.41 26.48
CA GLU A 616 -1.03 -16.44 26.32
C GLU A 616 -0.41 -17.85 26.18
N PRO A 617 -1.08 -18.90 26.69
CA PRO A 617 -0.63 -20.28 26.55
C PRO A 617 -0.31 -20.66 25.09
N GLY A 618 0.87 -21.24 24.88
CA GLY A 618 1.32 -21.69 23.56
C GLY A 618 2.11 -20.66 22.75
N LYS A 619 2.24 -19.41 23.22
CA LYS A 619 3.22 -18.42 22.70
C LYS A 619 4.56 -18.60 23.43
N TYR A 620 5.67 -18.41 22.73
CA TYR A 620 7.02 -18.50 23.31
C TYR A 620 7.83 -17.23 23.02
N VAL A 621 8.94 -17.04 23.73
CA VAL A 621 9.74 -15.82 23.71
C VAL A 621 11.22 -16.15 23.88
N THR A 622 12.12 -15.33 23.36
CA THR A 622 13.53 -15.40 23.72
C THR A 622 13.89 -14.15 24.49
N ASN A 623 13.98 -14.27 25.82
CA ASN A 623 14.43 -13.20 26.70
C ASN A 623 15.91 -13.39 27.02
N CYS A 624 16.70 -12.31 26.97
CA CYS A 624 18.05 -12.28 27.51
C CYS A 624 17.98 -12.04 29.04
N LEU A 625 18.44 -13.00 29.82
CA LEU A 625 18.46 -12.96 31.29
C LEU A 625 19.48 -11.92 31.81
N LYS A 626 20.60 -11.75 31.10
CA LYS A 626 21.64 -10.78 31.43
C LYS A 626 21.23 -9.33 31.13
N CYS A 627 20.53 -9.09 30.03
CA CYS A 627 20.06 -7.75 29.65
C CYS A 627 18.66 -7.41 30.18
N ASN A 628 17.95 -8.38 30.76
CA ASN A 628 16.53 -8.27 31.13
C ASN A 628 15.67 -7.70 29.99
N LYS A 629 15.86 -8.14 28.73
CA LYS A 629 15.00 -7.71 27.62
C LYS A 629 14.54 -8.86 26.73
N THR A 630 13.45 -8.66 26.01
CA THR A 630 13.04 -9.55 24.92
C THR A 630 13.98 -9.35 23.73
N CYS A 631 14.31 -10.44 23.04
CA CYS A 631 15.19 -10.46 21.87
C CYS A 631 14.55 -11.16 20.66
N HIS A 632 13.48 -11.95 20.88
CA HIS A 632 12.61 -12.45 19.81
C HIS A 632 11.23 -12.78 20.39
N TYR A 633 10.18 -12.18 19.81
CA TYR A 633 8.78 -12.52 20.05
C TYR A 633 7.95 -12.26 18.78
N PRO A 634 7.02 -13.15 18.38
CA PRO A 634 6.76 -14.48 18.94
C PRO A 634 7.86 -15.47 18.51
N CYS A 635 8.47 -16.15 19.47
CA CYS A 635 9.43 -17.21 19.18
C CYS A 635 8.69 -18.55 18.99
N HIS A 636 9.18 -19.42 18.12
CA HIS A 636 8.62 -20.77 17.92
C HIS A 636 9.33 -21.87 18.75
N ILE A 637 10.44 -21.55 19.42
CA ILE A 637 11.26 -22.54 20.14
C ILE A 637 10.74 -22.76 21.56
N LYS A 638 10.10 -23.92 21.77
CA LYS A 638 9.47 -24.34 23.04
C LYS A 638 10.45 -24.58 24.19
N GLY A 639 11.72 -24.81 23.90
CA GLY A 639 12.78 -25.04 24.90
C GLY A 639 13.71 -23.84 25.10
N ASP A 640 14.57 -23.97 26.10
CA ASP A 640 15.59 -22.97 26.48
C ASP A 640 16.90 -23.09 25.69
N ILE A 641 17.05 -24.09 24.82
CA ILE A 641 18.21 -24.19 23.91
C ILE A 641 18.00 -23.18 22.76
N LYS A 642 18.33 -21.91 23.02
CA LYS A 642 18.06 -20.79 22.11
C LYS A 642 18.99 -20.69 20.90
N LYS A 643 19.98 -21.58 20.74
CA LYS A 643 20.92 -21.62 19.60
C LYS A 643 20.26 -21.65 18.21
N GLY A 644 19.05 -22.22 18.10
CA GLY A 644 18.27 -22.23 16.85
C GLY A 644 17.40 -21.00 16.60
N CYS A 645 17.38 -20.03 17.52
CA CYS A 645 16.44 -18.89 17.47
C CYS A 645 16.86 -17.86 16.41
N ALA A 646 15.89 -17.21 15.77
CA ALA A 646 16.13 -16.17 14.78
C ALA A 646 16.94 -14.97 15.31
N CYS A 647 16.89 -14.65 16.61
CA CYS A 647 17.76 -13.61 17.17
C CYS A 647 19.21 -14.05 17.41
N ILE A 648 19.58 -15.32 17.19
CA ILE A 648 20.92 -15.85 17.41
C ILE A 648 21.65 -16.03 16.07
N GLY A 649 22.76 -15.31 15.94
CA GLY A 649 23.58 -15.26 14.75
C GLY A 649 24.53 -16.45 14.58
N ALA A 650 25.27 -16.44 13.47
CA ALA A 650 26.26 -17.48 13.16
C ALA A 650 27.43 -17.58 14.16
N LYS A 651 27.64 -16.55 15.00
CA LYS A 651 28.68 -16.48 16.04
C LYS A 651 28.21 -16.97 17.41
N GLU A 652 27.04 -17.62 17.50
CA GLU A 652 26.39 -18.08 18.74
C GLU A 652 25.98 -16.96 19.74
N CYS A 653 26.20 -15.70 19.37
CA CYS A 653 25.68 -14.52 20.05
C CYS A 653 24.38 -14.01 19.43
N CYS A 654 23.62 -13.28 20.22
CA CYS A 654 22.37 -12.65 19.81
C CYS A 654 22.63 -11.37 18.99
N GLU A 655 22.06 -11.29 17.80
CA GLU A 655 22.16 -10.11 16.91
C GLU A 655 21.37 -8.91 17.49
N VAL A 656 20.36 -9.16 18.35
CA VAL A 656 19.57 -8.12 19.05
C VAL A 656 20.19 -7.61 20.36
N CYS A 657 21.13 -8.32 20.98
CA CYS A 657 21.71 -7.89 22.28
C CYS A 657 23.20 -8.19 22.53
N GLY A 658 23.92 -8.76 21.55
CA GLY A 658 25.34 -9.12 21.64
C GLY A 658 25.68 -10.28 22.60
N CYS A 659 24.77 -10.69 23.49
CA CYS A 659 25.03 -11.74 24.49
C CYS A 659 24.95 -13.15 23.87
N HIS A 660 25.72 -14.09 24.42
CA HIS A 660 25.73 -15.48 23.98
C HIS A 660 24.36 -16.17 24.16
N TYR A 661 24.02 -17.16 23.35
CA TYR A 661 22.70 -17.81 23.40
C TYR A 661 22.40 -18.50 24.75
N THR A 662 23.42 -18.85 25.54
CA THR A 662 23.27 -19.39 26.91
C THR A 662 22.69 -18.38 27.89
N GLU A 663 22.82 -17.09 27.62
CA GLU A 663 22.23 -16.01 28.42
C GLU A 663 20.73 -15.83 28.14
N HIS A 664 20.12 -16.70 27.33
CA HIS A 664 18.75 -16.56 26.84
C HIS A 664 17.87 -17.77 27.17
N ALA A 665 16.62 -17.51 27.55
CA ALA A 665 15.65 -18.54 27.92
C ALA A 665 14.23 -18.21 27.39
N ASN A 666 13.31 -19.17 27.51
CA ASN A 666 11.88 -18.88 27.53
C ASN A 666 11.50 -18.17 28.83
N SER A 667 10.31 -17.58 28.84
CA SER A 667 9.65 -17.05 30.04
C SER A 667 8.15 -17.07 29.80
N THR A 668 7.35 -16.99 30.87
CA THR A 668 5.89 -16.78 30.74
C THR A 668 5.55 -15.36 30.27
N TYR A 669 6.49 -14.42 30.34
CA TYR A 669 6.32 -13.01 29.99
C TYR A 669 7.27 -12.55 28.88
N ARG A 670 6.84 -11.53 28.13
CA ARG A 670 7.75 -10.63 27.40
C ARG A 670 8.07 -9.39 28.25
N TRP A 671 9.13 -8.70 27.91
CA TRP A 671 9.38 -7.36 28.40
C TRP A 671 8.73 -6.33 27.46
N GLU A 672 8.18 -5.27 28.03
CA GLU A 672 7.47 -4.22 27.29
C GLU A 672 7.82 -2.86 27.88
N TYR A 673 8.05 -1.87 27.01
CA TYR A 673 8.47 -0.53 27.41
C TYR A 673 7.25 0.41 27.44
N VAL A 674 6.97 0.97 28.61
CA VAL A 674 5.79 1.80 28.88
C VAL A 674 6.23 3.16 29.40
N THR A 675 5.70 4.24 28.82
CA THR A 675 5.98 5.61 29.29
C THR A 675 5.02 5.96 30.43
N GLU A 676 5.57 6.32 31.60
CA GLU A 676 4.79 6.65 32.78
C GLU A 676 5.25 7.98 33.40
N ALA A 677 4.29 8.79 33.87
CA ALA A 677 4.59 10.05 34.53
C ALA A 677 5.15 9.80 35.94
N ARG A 678 6.40 10.22 36.19
CA ARG A 678 7.09 10.01 37.47
C ARG A 678 7.47 11.34 38.11
N GLN A 679 7.07 11.52 39.36
CA GLN A 679 7.56 12.61 40.20
C GLN A 679 9.01 12.34 40.61
N LYS A 680 9.86 13.37 40.53
CA LYS A 680 11.28 13.37 40.92
C LYS A 680 11.59 14.62 41.73
N THR A 681 12.60 14.57 42.59
CA THR A 681 13.18 15.76 43.24
C THR A 681 14.39 16.29 42.45
N ALA A 682 14.67 17.58 42.60
CA ALA A 682 15.92 18.16 42.09
C ALA A 682 17.17 17.51 42.71
N GLN A 683 17.09 17.13 43.99
CA GLN A 683 18.20 16.56 44.76
C GLN A 683 18.59 15.15 44.28
N GLU A 684 17.62 14.30 43.90
CA GLU A 684 17.89 12.95 43.39
C GLU A 684 18.67 12.98 42.06
N GLU A 685 18.30 13.86 41.12
CA GLU A 685 19.04 14.00 39.86
C GLU A 685 20.38 14.72 40.07
N LEU A 686 20.44 15.78 40.88
CA LEU A 686 21.72 16.39 41.25
C LEU A 686 22.68 15.38 41.88
N GLN A 687 22.18 14.44 42.70
CA GLN A 687 23.01 13.38 43.26
C GLN A 687 23.44 12.35 42.21
N ARG A 688 22.51 11.86 41.37
CA ARG A 688 22.79 10.88 40.29
C ARG A 688 23.86 11.39 39.33
N TYR A 689 23.81 12.66 38.95
CA TYR A 689 24.76 13.24 38.00
C TYR A 689 26.06 13.78 38.65
N ASN A 690 26.21 13.79 39.98
CA ASN A 690 27.41 14.32 40.66
C ASN A 690 28.11 13.31 41.60
N GLU A 691 28.03 12.02 41.28
CA GLU A 691 28.75 10.97 42.00
C GLU A 691 30.24 11.31 42.22
N GLY A 692 30.66 11.24 43.49
CA GLY A 692 32.07 11.36 43.90
C GLY A 692 32.57 12.74 44.35
N LYS A 693 31.84 13.86 44.17
CA LYS A 693 32.33 15.20 44.55
C LYS A 693 31.34 16.03 45.40
N LYS A 694 31.47 15.92 46.73
CA LYS A 694 30.81 16.84 47.68
C LYS A 694 31.18 18.30 47.34
N GLY A 695 30.18 19.16 47.20
CA GLY A 695 30.37 20.59 46.92
C GLY A 695 30.44 21.00 45.44
N MET A 696 30.23 20.08 44.48
CA MET A 696 30.17 20.42 43.03
C MET A 696 28.79 20.24 42.39
N ALA A 697 27.75 19.91 43.16
CA ALA A 697 26.39 19.80 42.66
C ALA A 697 25.79 21.19 42.38
N SER A 698 25.74 21.58 41.10
CA SER A 698 25.04 22.77 40.62
C SER A 698 24.24 22.44 39.36
N ALA A 699 23.22 23.25 39.08
CA ALA A 699 22.37 23.09 37.92
C ALA A 699 23.16 23.12 36.60
N GLU A 700 24.22 23.93 36.51
CA GLU A 700 25.09 24.04 35.32
C GLU A 700 25.83 22.73 35.02
N ASN A 701 26.37 22.08 36.05
CA ASN A 701 27.06 20.80 35.91
C ASN A 701 26.10 19.68 35.50
N LEU A 702 24.85 19.73 35.96
CA LEU A 702 23.79 18.82 35.54
C LEU A 702 23.35 19.08 34.10
N LEU A 703 23.04 20.32 33.72
CA LEU A 703 22.64 20.70 32.36
C LEU A 703 23.71 20.29 31.34
N LYS A 704 25.00 20.51 31.63
CA LYS A 704 26.11 20.06 30.77
C LYS A 704 26.14 18.53 30.61
N LYS A 705 25.86 17.76 31.66
CA LYS A 705 25.81 16.29 31.59
C LYS A 705 24.58 15.77 30.86
N LEU A 706 23.44 16.45 30.97
CA LEU A 706 22.24 16.17 30.17
C LEU A 706 22.50 16.40 28.68
N GLU A 707 23.24 17.46 28.30
CA GLU A 707 23.70 17.66 26.91
C GLU A 707 24.65 16.55 26.44
N GLU A 708 25.64 16.15 27.26
CA GLU A 708 26.58 15.07 26.95
C GLU A 708 25.86 13.71 26.78
N GLU A 709 24.88 13.40 27.63
CA GLU A 709 24.05 12.20 27.52
C GLU A 709 23.15 12.24 26.28
N TYR A 710 22.51 13.38 25.99
CA TYR A 710 21.66 13.55 24.81
C TYR A 710 22.42 13.35 23.50
N THR A 711 23.55 14.05 23.31
CA THR A 711 24.36 13.93 22.07
C THR A 711 24.90 12.50 21.91
N LYS A 712 25.25 11.82 23.01
CA LYS A 712 25.61 10.41 22.96
C LYS A 712 24.44 9.55 22.47
N ILE A 713 23.25 9.68 23.05
CA ILE A 713 22.08 8.87 22.66
C ILE A 713 21.66 9.18 21.21
N GLN A 714 21.72 10.44 20.78
CA GLN A 714 21.43 10.84 19.40
C GLN A 714 22.35 10.11 18.40
N MET A 715 23.66 10.06 18.67
CA MET A 715 24.61 9.28 17.87
C MET A 715 24.36 7.76 17.96
N ASP A 716 24.04 7.25 19.15
CA ASP A 716 23.75 5.83 19.35
C ASP A 716 22.38 5.43 18.72
N CYS A 717 21.50 6.39 18.41
CA CYS A 717 20.29 6.23 17.59
C CYS A 717 20.59 6.23 16.09
N TYR A 718 21.42 7.18 15.62
CA TYR A 718 21.93 7.20 14.25
C TYR A 718 22.63 5.88 13.88
N ASP A 719 23.46 5.36 14.78
CA ASP A 719 24.19 4.10 14.57
C ASP A 719 23.25 2.91 14.33
N LYS A 720 22.19 2.77 15.14
CA LYS A 720 21.14 1.73 14.95
C LYS A 720 20.38 1.91 13.65
N GLN A 721 20.14 3.15 13.23
CA GLN A 721 19.48 3.44 11.96
C GLN A 721 20.33 2.95 10.78
N GLN A 722 21.65 3.17 10.81
CA GLN A 722 22.56 2.63 9.80
C GLN A 722 22.59 1.09 9.81
N GLU A 723 22.54 0.46 10.98
CA GLU A 723 22.43 -1.00 11.12
C GLU A 723 21.11 -1.54 10.53
N ILE A 724 19.99 -0.84 10.71
CA ILE A 724 18.71 -1.19 10.06
C ILE A 724 18.77 -1.01 8.53
N ILE A 725 19.42 0.03 8.01
CA ILE A 725 19.60 0.20 6.56
C ILE A 725 20.49 -0.92 5.99
N GLU A 726 21.56 -1.31 6.69
CA GLU A 726 22.38 -2.45 6.27
C GLU A 726 21.56 -3.76 6.29
N CYS A 727 20.71 -3.95 7.31
CA CYS A 727 19.75 -5.05 7.35
C CYS A 727 18.79 -5.05 6.14
N ILE A 728 18.21 -3.91 5.77
CA ILE A 728 17.32 -3.81 4.61
C ILE A 728 18.09 -4.02 3.29
N ASN A 729 19.31 -3.51 3.17
CA ASN A 729 20.16 -3.78 2.00
C ASN A 729 20.52 -5.27 1.87
N ARG A 730 20.85 -5.95 2.98
CA ARG A 730 21.02 -7.42 3.01
C ARG A 730 19.73 -8.14 2.60
N LEU A 731 18.55 -7.67 3.02
CA LEU A 731 17.26 -8.20 2.56
C LEU A 731 17.12 -8.04 1.03
N SER A 732 17.32 -6.85 0.49
CA SER A 732 17.29 -6.55 -0.96
C SER A 732 18.24 -7.45 -1.77
N GLU A 733 19.50 -7.59 -1.35
CA GLU A 733 20.50 -8.48 -1.97
C GLU A 733 20.01 -9.94 -2.09
N ILE A 734 19.20 -10.40 -1.15
CA ILE A 734 18.68 -11.77 -1.06
C ILE A 734 17.32 -11.89 -1.77
N ALA A 735 16.50 -10.84 -1.70
CA ALA A 735 15.16 -10.69 -2.27
C ALA A 735 15.18 -10.29 -3.76
N LEU A 736 14.04 -9.84 -4.26
CA LEU A 736 13.90 -9.17 -5.56
C LEU A 736 13.23 -7.78 -5.42
N ASN A 737 13.09 -7.28 -4.19
CA ASN A 737 12.21 -6.19 -3.81
C ASN A 737 12.99 -5.15 -2.98
N ASP A 738 13.60 -4.19 -3.69
CA ASP A 738 14.62 -3.29 -3.17
C ASP A 738 14.02 -1.88 -3.03
N LYS A 739 13.57 -1.50 -1.82
CA LYS A 739 12.67 -0.33 -1.62
C LYS A 739 13.11 0.76 -0.66
N ILE A 740 14.19 0.58 0.10
CA ILE A 740 14.66 1.57 1.09
C ILE A 740 16.18 1.65 0.94
N ASN A 741 16.65 2.79 0.44
CA ASN A 741 18.04 3.03 0.06
C ASN A 741 18.71 4.11 0.92
N SER A 742 17.94 4.88 1.70
CA SER A 742 18.47 5.95 2.57
C SER A 742 17.89 5.96 3.99
N SER A 743 18.57 6.69 4.86
CA SER A 743 18.18 6.87 6.27
C SER A 743 16.81 7.51 6.41
N ASN A 744 16.55 8.59 5.67
CA ASN A 744 15.34 9.37 5.83
C ASN A 744 14.10 8.66 5.25
N GLU A 745 14.25 7.88 4.17
CA GLU A 745 13.19 6.97 3.67
C GLU A 745 12.69 6.00 4.75
N TYR A 746 13.60 5.42 5.53
CA TYR A 746 13.22 4.53 6.63
C TYR A 746 12.47 5.26 7.76
N LEU A 747 12.84 6.50 8.07
CA LEU A 747 12.13 7.31 9.06
C LEU A 747 10.75 7.74 8.58
N ASP A 748 10.59 8.05 7.28
CA ASP A 748 9.27 8.36 6.73
C ASP A 748 8.32 7.15 6.80
N LEU A 749 8.79 5.95 6.47
CA LEU A 749 8.02 4.71 6.66
C LEU A 749 7.63 4.48 8.14
N LEU A 750 8.52 4.75 9.09
CA LEU A 750 8.20 4.68 10.51
C LEU A 750 7.19 5.76 10.94
N ILE A 751 7.32 6.99 10.45
CA ILE A 751 6.37 8.09 10.72
C ILE A 751 4.98 7.75 10.19
N GLU A 752 4.87 7.18 8.98
CA GLU A 752 3.60 6.69 8.42
C GLU A 752 3.01 5.57 9.27
N THR A 753 3.82 4.56 9.65
CA THR A 753 3.39 3.47 10.52
C THR A 753 2.81 3.97 11.85
N GLU A 754 3.45 4.95 12.51
CA GLU A 754 2.93 5.53 13.77
C GLU A 754 1.63 6.34 13.58
N LYS A 755 1.48 7.03 12.43
CA LYS A 755 0.25 7.77 12.08
C LYS A 755 -0.93 6.84 11.84
N GLU A 756 -0.69 5.64 11.31
CA GLU A 756 -1.71 4.61 11.09
C GLU A 756 -2.03 3.86 12.38
N GLU A 757 -1.02 3.30 13.07
CA GLU A 757 -1.21 2.43 14.24
C GLU A 757 -1.65 3.18 15.50
N LYS A 758 -1.26 4.46 15.66
CA LYS A 758 -1.64 5.36 16.78
C LYS A 758 -1.46 4.78 18.20
N LYS A 759 -0.50 3.85 18.35
CA LYS A 759 -0.13 3.21 19.63
C LYS A 759 0.27 4.24 20.67
N THR A 760 0.04 3.98 21.96
CA THR A 760 0.42 4.88 23.07
C THR A 760 1.84 5.44 22.91
N GLY A 761 2.00 6.77 23.00
CA GLY A 761 3.28 7.45 22.77
C GLY A 761 3.67 7.70 21.29
N TYR A 762 2.74 7.55 20.33
CA TYR A 762 3.05 7.73 18.89
C TYR A 762 3.45 9.16 18.53
N GLN A 763 2.92 10.17 19.23
CA GLN A 763 3.24 11.58 18.96
C GLN A 763 4.70 11.89 19.32
N GLU A 764 5.16 11.36 20.45
CA GLU A 764 6.53 11.45 20.93
C GLU A 764 7.50 10.67 20.02
N ARG A 765 7.09 9.50 19.49
CA ARG A 765 7.89 8.77 18.49
C ARG A 765 8.01 9.52 17.17
N ILE A 766 6.92 10.06 16.62
CA ILE A 766 6.94 10.88 15.40
C ILE A 766 7.82 12.12 15.58
N LYS A 767 7.71 12.81 16.72
CA LYS A 767 8.57 13.94 17.08
C LYS A 767 10.05 13.53 17.12
N GLY A 768 10.37 12.40 17.75
CA GLY A 768 11.72 11.84 17.80
C GLY A 768 12.28 11.45 16.42
N TYR A 769 11.45 10.85 15.55
CA TYR A 769 11.85 10.53 14.17
C TYR A 769 12.15 11.82 13.37
N ASN A 770 11.31 12.86 13.47
CA ASN A 770 11.56 14.15 12.80
C ASN A 770 12.86 14.81 13.28
N GLN A 771 13.12 14.84 14.59
CA GLN A 771 14.38 15.32 15.16
C GLN A 771 15.60 14.51 14.67
N LEU A 772 15.43 13.21 14.40
CA LEU A 772 16.48 12.37 13.84
C LEU A 772 16.68 12.60 12.34
N LYS A 773 15.63 12.89 11.55
CA LYS A 773 15.78 13.32 10.15
C LYS A 773 16.63 14.59 10.04
N GLN A 774 16.32 15.61 10.85
CA GLN A 774 17.11 16.85 10.90
C GLN A 774 18.57 16.62 11.27
N ALA A 775 18.84 15.68 12.20
CA ALA A 775 20.20 15.28 12.53
C ALA A 775 20.91 14.54 11.38
N ASN A 776 20.18 13.69 10.64
CA ASN A 776 20.69 13.03 9.44
C ASN A 776 21.06 14.05 8.36
N ASP A 777 20.25 15.08 8.15
CA ASP A 777 20.52 16.13 7.15
C ASP A 777 21.83 16.88 7.48
N ILE A 778 22.05 17.21 8.75
CA ILE A 778 23.32 17.81 9.24
C ILE A 778 24.51 16.86 9.05
N ILE A 779 24.33 15.55 9.29
CA ILE A 779 25.37 14.53 9.11
C ILE A 779 25.68 14.33 7.62
N GLU A 780 24.67 14.29 6.76
CA GLU A 780 24.84 14.25 5.32
C GLU A 780 25.55 15.49 4.79
N ASP A 781 25.26 16.68 5.30
CA ASP A 781 25.95 17.91 4.91
C ASP A 781 27.40 17.94 5.42
N ILE A 782 27.70 17.34 6.59
CA ILE A 782 29.09 17.05 7.00
C ILE A 782 29.78 16.13 5.99
N MET A 783 29.11 15.07 5.53
CA MET A 783 29.66 14.15 4.51
C MET A 783 29.86 14.85 3.15
N LYS A 784 28.84 15.55 2.63
CA LYS A 784 28.85 16.25 1.33
C LYS A 784 29.89 17.38 1.30
N SER A 785 30.10 18.10 2.41
CA SER A 785 31.15 19.12 2.52
C SER A 785 32.56 18.55 2.72
N SER A 786 32.70 17.24 2.95
CA SER A 786 33.99 16.55 3.02
C SER A 786 34.28 15.70 1.79
N ILE A 787 35.19 16.20 0.94
CA ILE A 787 35.61 15.55 -0.32
C ILE A 787 36.40 14.23 -0.08
N THR A 788 36.67 13.87 1.18
CA THR A 788 37.36 12.65 1.59
C THR A 788 36.45 11.69 2.36
N LYS A 789 36.66 10.38 2.19
CA LYS A 789 36.00 9.32 2.97
C LYS A 789 36.45 9.37 4.44
N LYS A 790 35.83 10.23 5.24
CA LYS A 790 35.97 10.24 6.70
C LYS A 790 35.44 8.94 7.29
N SER A 791 36.11 8.43 8.31
CA SER A 791 35.66 7.31 9.12
C SER A 791 34.45 7.71 9.99
N LYS A 792 33.66 6.72 10.43
CA LYS A 792 32.51 6.94 11.33
C LYS A 792 32.88 7.72 12.60
N GLN A 793 34.11 7.54 13.09
CA GLN A 793 34.63 8.25 14.27
C GLN A 793 34.96 9.73 13.98
N GLU A 794 35.53 10.04 12.82
CA GLU A 794 35.79 11.43 12.40
C GLU A 794 34.50 12.21 12.13
N ILE A 795 33.49 11.55 11.54
CA ILE A 795 32.17 12.15 11.33
C ILE A 795 31.47 12.41 12.67
N ARG A 796 31.50 11.46 13.60
CA ARG A 796 30.98 11.64 14.97
C ARG A 796 31.68 12.79 15.71
N ALA A 797 33.01 12.83 15.67
CA ALA A 797 33.79 13.91 16.30
C ALA A 797 33.53 15.28 15.65
N GLU A 798 33.26 15.34 14.34
CA GLU A 798 32.93 16.60 13.67
C GLU A 798 31.47 17.04 13.89
N PHE A 799 30.53 16.11 14.02
CA PHE A 799 29.16 16.42 14.48
C PHE A 799 29.19 16.99 15.90
N GLU A 800 29.87 16.32 16.82
CA GLU A 800 30.11 16.78 18.20
C GLU A 800 30.84 18.15 18.23
N ARG A 801 31.78 18.39 17.29
CA ARG A 801 32.46 19.69 17.09
C ARG A 801 31.50 20.79 16.59
N LYS A 802 30.78 20.60 15.49
CA LYS A 802 29.83 21.60 14.95
C LYS A 802 28.74 21.93 15.98
N MET A 803 28.20 20.93 16.66
CA MET A 803 27.24 21.10 17.76
C MET A 803 27.84 21.84 18.98
N SER A 804 29.16 21.84 19.14
CA SER A 804 29.87 22.62 20.17
C SER A 804 30.29 24.02 19.71
N GLU A 805 30.49 24.24 18.41
CA GLU A 805 30.82 25.55 17.83
C GLU A 805 29.58 26.46 17.77
N LEU A 806 28.41 25.88 17.45
CA LEU A 806 27.11 26.55 17.61
C LEU A 806 26.89 27.07 19.05
N LYS A 807 27.44 26.40 20.07
CA LYS A 807 27.37 26.84 21.48
C LYS A 807 28.37 27.94 21.85
N GLN A 808 29.38 28.21 21.02
CA GLN A 808 30.44 29.19 21.33
C GLN A 808 30.21 30.57 20.69
N GLY A 809 29.43 30.66 19.60
CA GLY A 809 29.16 31.93 18.91
C GLY A 809 28.34 32.95 19.72
N GLU A 810 27.48 32.51 20.64
CA GLU A 810 26.49 33.37 21.31
C GLU A 810 26.68 33.46 22.83
N LYS A 811 27.80 34.05 23.25
CA LYS A 811 28.05 34.42 24.67
C LYS A 811 27.41 35.75 25.10
N SER A 812 26.60 36.40 24.27
CA SER A 812 25.84 37.61 24.61
C SER A 812 24.34 37.31 24.71
N THR A 813 23.70 37.82 25.76
CA THR A 813 22.29 37.60 26.13
C THR A 813 21.88 36.12 26.32
N LEU A 814 21.95 35.65 27.56
CA LEU A 814 21.52 34.31 28.01
C LEU A 814 20.10 33.92 27.58
N GLY A 815 19.20 34.88 27.33
CA GLY A 815 17.86 34.63 26.79
C GLY A 815 17.85 34.07 25.36
N LYS A 816 18.81 34.46 24.49
CA LYS A 816 18.93 33.88 23.14
C LYS A 816 19.34 32.42 23.19
N PHE A 817 20.15 32.04 24.18
CA PHE A 817 20.50 30.63 24.43
C PHE A 817 19.27 29.80 24.84
N ILE A 818 18.32 30.35 25.60
CA ILE A 818 17.03 29.68 25.88
C ILE A 818 16.27 29.42 24.59
N GLN A 819 16.10 30.48 23.78
CA GLN A 819 15.35 30.43 22.54
C GLN A 819 15.99 29.45 21.53
N LYS A 820 17.32 29.49 21.39
CA LYS A 820 18.04 28.58 20.48
C LYS A 820 18.30 27.19 21.01
N VAL A 821 18.35 26.93 22.32
CA VAL A 821 18.37 25.55 22.85
C VAL A 821 16.98 24.92 22.80
N GLY A 822 15.92 25.72 22.98
CA GLY A 822 14.56 25.33 22.59
C GLY A 822 14.54 24.82 21.13
N ASN A 823 15.12 25.60 20.21
CA ASN A 823 15.25 25.21 18.80
C ASN A 823 16.26 24.06 18.56
N MET A 824 17.30 23.91 19.38
CA MET A 824 18.26 22.79 19.29
C MET A 824 17.61 21.43 19.62
N PHE A 825 16.43 21.47 20.24
CA PHE A 825 15.54 20.33 20.45
C PHE A 825 14.20 20.45 19.68
N PHE A 826 14.03 21.45 18.81
CA PHE A 826 12.86 21.66 17.94
C PHE A 826 13.25 22.54 16.74
N TRP A 827 13.57 21.89 15.62
CA TRP A 827 13.19 22.39 14.30
C TRP A 827 11.98 21.58 13.81
#